data_AF-A0A7C6WH51-F1
#
_entry.id   AF-A0A7C6WH51-F1
#
_cell.length_a   1.000
_cell.length_b   1.000
_cell.length_c   1.000
_cell.angle_alpha   90.00
_cell.angle_beta   90.00
_cell.angle_gamma   90.00
#
_symmetry.space_group_name_H-M   'P 1'
#
loop_
_entity.id
_entity.type
_entity.pdbx_description
1 polymer ?
#
loop_
_entity_poly.entity_id
_entity_poly.type
_entity_poly.pdbx_seq_one_letter_code
_entity_poly.pdbx_strand_id
1 'polypeptide(L)'
;FKSLLSAVGIILESGLLEDGDFSNLTDGSDDPEDDMIKDLAEAMSGSRIIRENLTSLINSMLDESMDLDIDVEADDWTFEELNALFRAAKVILSYGDEFSFNVLTELEEHEIDYIVSSHIIVDNAVKKLEDLTEPDGDLHGVLYLPEGDVEYFGTDGELKAFILAAQKIVGDSEDGLEQLESISFGNITGENKDTILASQIMTETIISHIEELASDNDVISLHPDFDRESNDYVEGTWEAELPNLIDAIEIFVGEDGDLNNLDIDSDLFLSLTDDEIETVTKSKILSHSMVTFIEDESANENSFISLPDDLNPNHPDYDNDLWYGEDGELVKTLKALRGLGLTNFEDDIDLTVLFDEAKADVEDEVILASRVIEATIINKIETEAETGGSLDGMLIIPNDVVWEIQYDNDDNLVDKGELRKLLVAIDVLIGDDENTKFEDVEFKVENIFNTPEDPTRQDRLLASRIVEESIINKINTEMDAGGSLEGKLVKPDGFQESDWYGEDGELRRFLNAIEVLLDGDDFENAEFKVEKFFDDDSQDILLASRLVEASVVNTIETEIDDPMSPLYGNLVRPDGFTKQDWYGEDGELRLFLNSIELLLGPGENFTDAKFDVDTILGSDQEEILESRVVEASVIKFVKESDKLVIPDNNNPTFYYFDSNYEAIVWERTFDENDNLVDEGELRRFLAGVNTLLGGNSFASFNFTMDEMLSADFSTVLDSRVLEATIAQTVSELVGTGGVLDGYILEPVEHDGYQWYYHADSINPV
;
A
#
# COMPACT_ATOMS: atom_id res chain seq x y z
N PHE A 1 33.23 41.83 -79.51
CA PHE A 1 34.64 42.15 -79.84
C PHE A 1 35.30 43.02 -78.77
N LYS A 2 34.70 44.14 -78.34
CA LYS A 2 35.20 44.90 -77.17
C LYS A 2 35.23 44.03 -75.91
N SER A 3 34.12 43.36 -75.58
CA SER A 3 34.03 42.46 -74.41
C SER A 3 35.02 41.30 -74.50
N LEU A 4 35.18 40.68 -75.69
CA LEU A 4 36.22 39.68 -75.96
C LEU A 4 37.65 40.18 -75.63
N LEU A 5 38.03 41.36 -76.14
CA LEU A 5 39.35 41.93 -75.86
C LEU A 5 39.52 42.34 -74.39
N SER A 6 38.42 42.73 -73.73
CA SER A 6 38.41 43.08 -72.31
C SER A 6 38.67 41.84 -71.44
N ALA A 7 37.93 40.76 -71.67
CA ALA A 7 38.11 39.50 -70.95
C ALA A 7 39.54 38.94 -71.15
N VAL A 8 40.02 38.88 -72.39
CA VAL A 8 41.41 38.44 -72.67
C VAL A 8 42.45 39.36 -72.01
N GLY A 9 42.19 40.67 -71.95
CA GLY A 9 43.05 41.62 -71.25
C GLY A 9 43.16 41.29 -69.76
N ILE A 10 42.02 41.09 -69.10
CA ILE A 10 41.94 40.78 -67.67
C ILE A 10 42.61 39.43 -67.38
N ILE A 11 42.31 38.39 -68.16
CA ILE A 11 42.90 37.04 -68.01
C ILE A 11 44.44 37.07 -68.10
N LEU A 12 45.00 37.88 -69.01
CA LEU A 12 46.45 38.02 -69.15
C LEU A 12 47.07 38.90 -68.06
N GLU A 13 46.32 39.88 -67.57
CA GLU A 13 46.75 40.77 -66.48
C GLU A 13 46.77 40.04 -65.13
N SER A 14 45.81 39.15 -64.88
CA SER A 14 45.72 38.34 -63.67
C SER A 14 46.60 37.08 -63.69
N GLY A 15 47.09 36.65 -64.86
CA GLY A 15 47.93 35.45 -64.97
C GLY A 15 47.16 34.13 -64.86
N LEU A 16 45.82 34.14 -64.94
CA LEU A 16 44.95 32.97 -64.74
C LEU A 16 45.28 31.75 -65.64
N LEU A 17 45.84 31.98 -66.84
CA LEU A 17 46.19 30.89 -67.78
C LEU A 17 47.59 30.31 -67.56
N GLU A 18 48.44 30.93 -66.74
CA GLU A 18 49.81 30.43 -66.51
C GLU A 18 49.85 29.39 -65.38
N ASP A 19 49.21 29.70 -64.24
CA ASP A 19 49.28 28.87 -63.03
C ASP A 19 47.90 28.61 -62.38
N GLY A 20 46.77 29.02 -62.99
CA GLY A 20 45.43 28.83 -62.42
C GLY A 20 45.16 29.60 -61.11
N ASP A 21 46.03 30.54 -60.77
CA ASP A 21 46.02 31.26 -59.49
C ASP A 21 45.01 32.44 -59.49
N PHE A 22 43.92 32.29 -58.73
CA PHE A 22 42.88 33.30 -58.58
C PHE A 22 43.25 34.41 -57.56
N SER A 23 44.36 34.30 -56.82
CA SER A 23 44.76 35.28 -55.80
C SER A 23 45.03 36.67 -56.37
N ASN A 24 45.42 36.75 -57.65
CA ASN A 24 45.71 38.00 -58.36
C ASN A 24 44.44 38.71 -58.90
N LEU A 25 43.25 38.12 -58.75
CA LEU A 25 41.99 38.77 -59.11
C LEU A 25 41.49 39.64 -57.97
N THR A 26 41.40 40.95 -58.20
CA THR A 26 40.70 41.86 -57.28
C THR A 26 39.20 41.63 -57.34
N ASP A 27 38.53 41.65 -56.18
CA ASP A 27 37.10 41.33 -56.00
C ASP A 27 36.28 42.54 -55.52
N GLY A 28 36.89 43.73 -55.50
CA GLY A 28 36.28 44.97 -55.06
C GLY A 28 36.18 45.15 -53.54
N SER A 29 36.71 44.24 -52.72
CA SER A 29 36.67 44.34 -51.25
C SER A 29 37.57 45.45 -50.70
N ASP A 30 38.79 45.58 -51.22
CA ASP A 30 39.75 46.62 -50.84
C ASP A 30 39.48 47.98 -51.52
N ASP A 31 39.12 47.95 -52.80
CA ASP A 31 38.74 49.12 -53.61
C ASP A 31 37.59 48.75 -54.55
N PRO A 32 36.37 49.28 -54.34
CA PRO A 32 35.22 48.99 -55.21
C PRO A 32 35.38 49.45 -56.67
N GLU A 33 36.37 50.30 -56.98
CA GLU A 33 36.72 50.67 -58.35
C GLU A 33 37.68 49.67 -59.02
N ASP A 34 38.27 48.75 -58.26
CA ASP A 34 39.19 47.69 -58.71
C ASP A 34 38.58 46.30 -58.41
N ASP A 35 37.62 45.90 -59.26
CA ASP A 35 36.92 44.62 -59.18
C ASP A 35 37.11 43.86 -60.50
N MET A 36 38.29 43.26 -60.64
CA MET A 36 38.65 42.46 -61.81
C MET A 36 37.70 41.28 -62.02
N ILE A 37 37.15 40.69 -60.96
CA ILE A 37 36.19 39.57 -61.07
C ILE A 37 34.90 40.04 -61.75
N LYS A 38 34.32 41.14 -61.28
CA LYS A 38 33.11 41.71 -61.88
C LYS A 38 33.35 42.14 -63.33
N ASP A 39 34.46 42.81 -63.59
CA ASP A 39 34.81 43.26 -64.94
C ASP A 39 35.02 42.06 -65.89
N LEU A 40 35.60 40.97 -65.39
CA LEU A 40 35.78 39.72 -66.12
C LEU A 40 34.44 39.06 -66.42
N ALA A 41 33.57 38.90 -65.42
CA ALA A 41 32.24 38.34 -65.57
C ALA A 41 31.37 39.14 -66.56
N GLU A 42 31.41 40.48 -66.51
CA GLU A 42 30.67 41.35 -67.46
C GLU A 42 31.23 41.21 -68.88
N ALA A 43 32.56 41.14 -69.01
CA ALA A 43 33.23 40.98 -70.31
C ALA A 43 32.97 39.61 -70.96
N MET A 44 32.93 38.55 -70.16
CA MET A 44 32.71 37.18 -70.61
C MET A 44 31.24 36.93 -70.97
N SER A 45 30.30 37.25 -70.08
CA SER A 45 28.84 37.15 -70.35
C SER A 45 28.40 38.02 -71.52
N GLY A 46 28.99 39.21 -71.70
CA GLY A 46 28.69 40.13 -72.79
C GLY A 46 29.23 39.71 -74.17
N SER A 47 30.02 38.63 -74.26
CA SER A 47 30.64 38.17 -75.49
C SER A 47 30.12 36.82 -75.93
N ARG A 48 29.23 36.81 -76.94
CA ARG A 48 28.71 35.56 -77.54
C ARG A 48 29.81 34.59 -77.98
N ILE A 49 30.94 35.09 -78.50
CA ILE A 49 32.06 34.23 -78.92
C ILE A 49 32.71 33.53 -77.72
N ILE A 50 32.83 34.23 -76.58
CA ILE A 50 33.38 33.63 -75.35
C ILE A 50 32.38 32.63 -74.79
N ARG A 51 31.10 33.01 -74.67
CA ARG A 51 30.04 32.15 -74.13
C ARG A 51 29.92 30.78 -74.79
N GLU A 52 30.04 30.72 -76.10
CA GLU A 52 29.99 29.44 -76.86
C GLU A 52 31.22 28.55 -76.61
N ASN A 53 32.24 29.03 -75.90
CA ASN A 53 33.46 28.32 -75.53
C ASN A 53 33.77 28.44 -74.02
N LEU A 54 32.81 28.89 -73.19
CA LEU A 54 33.08 29.24 -71.79
C LEU A 54 33.46 28.04 -70.96
N THR A 55 32.74 26.93 -71.09
CA THR A 55 33.04 25.67 -70.39
C THR A 55 34.49 25.25 -70.59
N SER A 56 34.97 25.18 -71.84
CA SER A 56 36.36 24.82 -72.12
C SER A 56 37.38 25.85 -71.63
N LEU A 57 36.99 27.13 -71.61
CA LEU A 57 37.85 28.21 -71.15
C LEU A 57 37.99 28.20 -69.62
N ILE A 58 36.87 28.02 -68.91
CA ILE A 58 36.83 27.90 -67.45
C ILE A 58 37.58 26.65 -67.01
N ASN A 59 37.35 25.49 -67.64
CA ASN A 59 38.13 24.27 -67.35
C ASN A 59 39.64 24.42 -67.62
N SER A 60 40.06 25.40 -68.42
CA SER A 60 41.49 25.71 -68.62
C SER A 60 42.04 26.74 -67.64
N MET A 61 41.17 27.42 -66.91
CA MET A 61 41.51 28.44 -65.91
C MET A 61 41.49 27.87 -64.49
N LEU A 62 40.58 26.94 -64.21
CA LEU A 62 40.53 26.23 -62.93
C LEU A 62 41.64 25.18 -62.92
N ASP A 63 42.32 25.03 -61.77
CA ASP A 63 43.33 23.98 -61.55
C ASP A 63 42.69 22.57 -61.69
N GLU A 64 43.47 21.56 -62.08
CA GLU A 64 43.03 20.16 -62.14
C GLU A 64 42.52 19.67 -60.77
N SER A 65 42.97 20.30 -59.67
CA SER A 65 42.54 20.00 -58.30
C SER A 65 41.15 20.54 -57.92
N MET A 66 40.58 21.49 -58.67
CA MET A 66 39.20 21.94 -58.41
C MET A 66 38.13 21.00 -59.00
N ASP A 67 38.51 20.17 -59.98
CA ASP A 67 37.72 19.12 -60.68
C ASP A 67 36.18 19.30 -60.65
N LEU A 68 35.70 20.44 -61.17
CA LEU A 68 34.27 20.73 -61.26
C LEU A 68 33.66 20.14 -62.53
N ASP A 69 32.52 19.47 -62.39
CA ASP A 69 31.67 19.06 -63.51
C ASP A 69 30.88 20.28 -64.01
N ILE A 70 31.31 20.86 -65.13
CA ILE A 70 30.69 22.04 -65.74
C ILE A 70 29.95 21.65 -67.01
N ASP A 71 28.64 21.39 -66.90
CA ASP A 71 27.75 21.17 -68.03
C ASP A 71 26.69 22.28 -68.15
N VAL A 72 27.09 23.42 -68.71
CA VAL A 72 26.27 24.64 -68.78
C VAL A 72 26.07 25.08 -70.23
N GLU A 73 24.83 25.34 -70.64
CA GLU A 73 24.55 25.83 -71.98
C GLU A 73 25.06 27.27 -72.19
N ALA A 74 25.36 27.61 -73.45
CA ALA A 74 25.95 28.91 -73.79
C ALA A 74 25.07 30.14 -73.42
N ASP A 75 23.76 29.95 -73.21
CA ASP A 75 22.84 31.02 -72.79
C ASP A 75 22.73 31.17 -71.26
N ASP A 76 23.12 30.15 -70.49
CA ASP A 76 23.03 30.12 -69.02
C ASP A 76 24.27 30.71 -68.33
N TRP A 77 25.34 30.97 -69.09
CA TRP A 77 26.48 31.79 -68.67
C TRP A 77 26.10 33.27 -68.53
N THR A 78 25.43 33.58 -67.43
CA THR A 78 25.01 34.92 -67.03
C THR A 78 26.16 35.71 -66.37
N PHE A 79 25.96 37.01 -66.20
CA PHE A 79 26.92 37.81 -65.43
C PHE A 79 26.93 37.33 -63.97
N GLU A 80 25.75 37.06 -63.43
CA GLU A 80 25.53 36.63 -62.06
C GLU A 80 26.26 35.31 -61.77
N GLU A 81 26.07 34.29 -62.61
CA GLU A 81 26.74 32.98 -62.44
C GLU A 81 28.26 33.09 -62.57
N LEU A 82 28.77 33.80 -63.59
CA LEU A 82 30.21 33.97 -63.76
C LEU A 82 30.85 34.75 -62.60
N ASN A 83 30.17 35.79 -62.11
CA ASN A 83 30.66 36.58 -61.00
C ASN A 83 30.64 35.76 -59.70
N ALA A 84 29.62 34.94 -59.46
CA ALA A 84 29.55 34.05 -58.31
C ALA A 84 30.62 32.95 -58.40
N LEU A 85 30.72 32.25 -59.53
CA LEU A 85 31.70 31.19 -59.76
C LEU A 85 33.13 31.67 -59.55
N PHE A 86 33.52 32.82 -60.11
CA PHE A 86 34.89 33.33 -59.94
C PHE A 86 35.18 33.79 -58.51
N ARG A 87 34.18 34.30 -57.78
CA ARG A 87 34.33 34.63 -56.36
C ARG A 87 34.46 33.37 -55.52
N ALA A 88 33.60 32.38 -55.73
CA ALA A 88 33.68 31.08 -55.07
C ALA A 88 35.02 30.40 -55.34
N ALA A 89 35.46 30.33 -56.60
CA ALA A 89 36.76 29.80 -56.98
C ALA A 89 37.92 30.50 -56.26
N LYS A 90 37.90 31.84 -56.18
CA LYS A 90 38.92 32.61 -55.46
C LYS A 90 38.92 32.30 -53.96
N VAL A 91 37.74 32.20 -53.35
CA VAL A 91 37.57 31.88 -51.93
C VAL A 91 38.11 30.49 -51.64
N ILE A 92 37.65 29.46 -52.36
CA ILE A 92 38.04 28.06 -52.17
C ILE A 92 39.57 27.91 -52.29
N LEU A 93 40.17 28.46 -53.35
CA LEU A 93 41.62 28.43 -53.59
C LEU A 93 42.45 29.21 -52.57
N SER A 94 41.83 30.05 -51.73
CA SER A 94 42.53 30.75 -50.66
C SER A 94 42.68 29.90 -49.39
N TYR A 95 41.85 28.87 -49.23
CA TYR A 95 41.86 27.93 -48.11
C TYR A 95 42.52 26.59 -48.47
N GLY A 96 42.39 26.13 -49.71
CA GLY A 96 43.02 24.90 -50.16
C GLY A 96 43.07 24.77 -51.68
N ASP A 97 43.87 23.83 -52.17
CA ASP A 97 44.01 23.61 -53.62
C ASP A 97 42.84 22.78 -54.21
N GLU A 98 42.03 22.13 -53.37
CA GLU A 98 40.97 21.18 -53.78
C GLU A 98 39.57 21.64 -53.35
N PHE A 99 38.56 21.32 -54.17
CA PHE A 99 37.16 21.47 -53.79
C PHE A 99 36.73 20.34 -52.83
N SER A 100 36.60 20.64 -51.54
CA SER A 100 36.17 19.69 -50.51
C SER A 100 35.29 20.36 -49.46
N PHE A 101 34.46 19.57 -48.79
CA PHE A 101 33.66 20.07 -47.67
C PHE A 101 34.51 20.49 -46.48
N ASN A 102 35.69 19.89 -46.31
CA ASN A 102 36.68 20.33 -45.31
C ASN A 102 37.05 21.80 -45.52
N VAL A 103 37.24 22.23 -46.77
CA VAL A 103 37.48 23.64 -47.10
C VAL A 103 36.24 24.49 -46.84
N LEU A 104 35.04 24.02 -47.24
CA LEU A 104 33.81 24.79 -47.07
C LEU A 104 33.46 25.06 -45.61
N THR A 105 33.77 24.12 -44.70
CA THR A 105 33.58 24.29 -43.26
C THR A 105 34.55 25.29 -42.62
N GLU A 106 35.64 25.68 -43.28
CA GLU A 106 36.58 26.69 -42.74
C GLU A 106 36.20 28.14 -43.10
N LEU A 107 35.20 28.33 -43.96
CA LEU A 107 34.82 29.63 -44.51
C LEU A 107 34.06 30.51 -43.52
N GLU A 108 34.27 31.82 -43.61
CA GLU A 108 33.43 32.79 -42.91
C GLU A 108 32.03 32.86 -43.54
N GLU A 109 31.00 33.23 -42.77
CA GLU A 109 29.60 33.21 -43.25
C GLU A 109 29.38 34.01 -44.55
N HIS A 110 30.03 35.18 -44.68
CA HIS A 110 29.94 36.01 -45.87
C HIS A 110 30.69 35.44 -47.09
N GLU A 111 31.62 34.52 -46.88
CA GLU A 111 32.32 33.79 -47.93
C GLU A 111 31.47 32.62 -48.43
N ILE A 112 30.75 31.95 -47.52
CA ILE A 112 29.74 30.93 -47.87
C ILE A 112 28.68 31.52 -48.80
N ASP A 113 28.28 32.79 -48.61
CA ASP A 113 27.36 33.49 -49.52
C ASP A 113 27.85 33.49 -50.98
N TYR A 114 29.17 33.58 -51.22
CA TYR A 114 29.72 33.49 -52.58
C TYR A 114 29.65 32.06 -53.14
N ILE A 115 29.85 31.04 -52.29
CA ILE A 115 29.75 29.63 -52.65
C ILE A 115 28.32 29.32 -53.12
N VAL A 116 27.32 29.63 -52.29
CA VAL A 116 25.92 29.26 -52.54
C VAL A 116 25.22 30.14 -53.58
N SER A 117 25.86 31.24 -54.00
CA SER A 117 25.36 32.10 -55.09
C SER A 117 25.68 31.55 -56.49
N SER A 118 26.49 30.50 -56.60
CA SER A 118 26.93 29.91 -57.88
C SER A 118 26.27 28.54 -58.08
N HIS A 119 25.42 28.39 -59.10
CA HIS A 119 24.72 27.11 -59.34
C HIS A 119 25.71 26.00 -59.62
N ILE A 120 26.78 26.28 -60.37
CA ILE A 120 27.81 25.27 -60.68
C ILE A 120 28.47 24.75 -59.41
N ILE A 121 28.75 25.63 -58.43
CA ILE A 121 29.42 25.21 -57.20
C ILE A 121 28.44 24.45 -56.32
N VAL A 122 27.19 24.90 -56.23
CA VAL A 122 26.12 24.21 -55.50
C VAL A 122 25.89 22.81 -56.06
N ASP A 123 25.70 22.66 -57.37
CA ASP A 123 25.46 21.37 -58.03
C ASP A 123 26.63 20.39 -57.81
N ASN A 124 27.87 20.89 -57.88
CA ASN A 124 29.06 20.08 -57.61
C ASN A 124 29.18 19.71 -56.12
N ALA A 125 28.83 20.61 -55.20
CA ALA A 125 28.80 20.32 -53.77
C ALA A 125 27.79 19.21 -53.45
N VAL A 126 26.57 19.33 -53.99
CA VAL A 126 25.50 18.35 -53.81
C VAL A 126 25.92 16.99 -54.36
N LYS A 127 26.44 16.94 -55.60
CA LYS A 127 26.93 15.70 -56.20
C LYS A 127 28.05 15.05 -55.38
N LYS A 128 28.95 15.86 -54.80
CA LYS A 128 29.99 15.35 -53.92
C LYS A 128 29.42 14.81 -52.59
N LEU A 129 28.37 15.42 -52.03
CA LEU A 129 27.65 14.86 -50.88
C LEU A 129 26.97 13.53 -51.21
N GLU A 130 26.33 13.44 -52.39
CA GLU A 130 25.75 12.18 -52.88
C GLU A 130 26.84 11.09 -52.95
N ASP A 131 27.99 11.38 -53.59
CA ASP A 131 29.11 10.43 -53.68
C ASP A 131 29.67 10.03 -52.31
N LEU A 132 29.74 10.96 -51.35
CA LEU A 132 30.24 10.68 -50.00
C LEU A 132 29.26 9.86 -49.14
N THR A 133 27.95 9.94 -49.39
CA THR A 133 26.91 9.24 -48.61
C THR A 133 26.46 7.91 -49.24
N GLU A 134 26.88 7.62 -50.47
CA GLU A 134 26.70 6.31 -51.12
C GLU A 134 27.38 5.17 -50.34
N PRO A 135 26.97 3.88 -50.51
CA PRO A 135 27.45 2.75 -49.69
C PRO A 135 28.96 2.51 -49.57
N ASP A 136 29.76 3.02 -50.51
CA ASP A 136 31.23 2.93 -50.51
C ASP A 136 31.90 4.28 -50.14
N GLY A 137 31.11 5.31 -49.84
CA GLY A 137 31.53 6.66 -49.49
C GLY A 137 31.86 6.82 -48.01
N ASP A 138 32.68 7.82 -47.69
CA ASP A 138 33.23 8.03 -46.36
C ASP A 138 32.20 8.49 -45.31
N LEU A 139 31.05 9.02 -45.74
CA LEU A 139 29.96 9.51 -44.89
C LEU A 139 28.73 8.59 -44.89
N HIS A 140 28.84 7.40 -45.47
CA HIS A 140 27.78 6.42 -45.48
C HIS A 140 27.40 5.98 -44.07
N GLY A 141 26.13 6.10 -43.70
CA GLY A 141 25.65 5.79 -42.35
C GLY A 141 26.10 6.80 -41.29
N VAL A 142 26.68 7.93 -41.70
CA VAL A 142 27.02 9.07 -40.83
C VAL A 142 26.16 10.28 -41.18
N LEU A 143 25.89 10.49 -42.47
CA LEU A 143 25.02 11.55 -42.97
C LEU A 143 23.97 10.97 -43.92
N TYR A 144 22.74 11.49 -43.81
CA TYR A 144 21.60 11.09 -44.63
C TYR A 144 21.09 12.30 -45.39
N LEU A 145 20.84 12.11 -46.70
CA LEU A 145 20.32 13.16 -47.57
C LEU A 145 18.78 13.14 -47.58
N PRO A 146 18.12 14.31 -47.51
CA PRO A 146 16.67 14.38 -47.52
C PRO A 146 16.10 13.96 -48.87
N GLU A 147 15.01 13.20 -48.83
CA GLU A 147 14.30 12.80 -50.05
C GLU A 147 13.45 13.97 -50.61
N GLY A 148 13.42 14.13 -51.93
CA GLY A 148 12.49 15.03 -52.62
C GLY A 148 13.14 16.29 -53.22
N ASP A 149 12.32 17.32 -53.47
CA ASP A 149 12.73 18.58 -54.09
C ASP A 149 13.31 19.52 -53.02
N VAL A 150 14.61 19.36 -52.74
CA VAL A 150 15.36 20.20 -51.79
C VAL A 150 15.98 21.39 -52.54
N GLU A 151 15.73 22.61 -52.05
CA GLU A 151 16.28 23.82 -52.64
C GLU A 151 17.67 24.10 -52.05
N TYR A 152 18.72 23.64 -52.74
CA TYR A 152 20.10 23.81 -52.30
C TYR A 152 20.69 25.21 -52.58
N PHE A 153 20.13 25.96 -53.54
CA PHE A 153 20.75 27.16 -54.07
C PHE A 153 20.41 28.43 -53.27
N GLY A 154 21.39 29.34 -53.16
CA GLY A 154 21.21 30.68 -52.62
C GLY A 154 21.43 30.80 -51.10
N THR A 155 21.34 32.03 -50.60
CA THR A 155 21.61 32.36 -49.19
C THR A 155 20.55 31.87 -48.21
N ASP A 156 19.40 31.45 -48.71
CA ASP A 156 18.33 30.81 -47.94
C ASP A 156 18.21 29.31 -48.30
N GLY A 157 19.16 28.78 -49.11
CA GLY A 157 19.16 27.41 -49.60
C GLY A 157 19.83 26.43 -48.63
N GLU A 158 19.51 25.14 -48.81
CA GLU A 158 19.94 24.05 -47.94
C GLU A 158 21.46 23.92 -47.86
N LEU A 159 22.21 24.18 -48.94
CA LEU A 159 23.67 24.06 -48.89
C LEU A 159 24.30 25.04 -47.90
N LYS A 160 23.77 26.27 -47.78
CA LYS A 160 24.27 27.23 -46.79
C LYS A 160 23.95 26.75 -45.38
N ALA A 161 22.70 26.34 -45.14
CA ALA A 161 22.26 25.83 -43.85
C ALA A 161 23.11 24.63 -43.42
N PHE A 162 23.35 23.69 -44.34
CA PHE A 162 24.20 22.53 -44.11
C PHE A 162 25.66 22.90 -43.80
N ILE A 163 26.29 23.80 -44.57
CA ILE A 163 27.69 24.21 -44.28
C ILE A 163 27.77 24.83 -42.88
N LEU A 164 26.83 25.70 -42.51
CA LEU A 164 26.78 26.31 -41.18
C LEU A 164 26.56 25.28 -40.07
N ALA A 165 25.73 24.26 -40.30
CA ALA A 165 25.52 23.17 -39.37
C ALA A 165 26.76 22.27 -39.24
N ALA A 166 27.37 21.89 -40.37
CA ALA A 166 28.59 21.11 -40.45
C ALA A 166 29.76 21.80 -39.72
N GLN A 167 29.84 23.13 -39.78
CA GLN A 167 30.81 23.91 -38.99
C GLN A 167 30.67 23.68 -37.48
N LYS A 168 29.44 23.52 -36.99
CA LYS A 168 29.19 23.25 -35.57
C LYS A 168 29.56 21.82 -35.20
N ILE A 169 29.35 20.88 -36.12
CA ILE A 169 29.64 19.46 -35.91
C ILE A 169 31.14 19.18 -35.95
N VAL A 170 31.85 19.74 -36.93
CA VAL A 170 33.31 19.58 -37.04
C VAL A 170 34.01 20.34 -35.91
N GLY A 171 33.52 21.52 -35.53
CA GLY A 171 34.07 22.31 -34.43
C GLY A 171 35.58 22.57 -34.59
N ASP A 172 36.35 22.29 -33.54
CA ASP A 172 37.82 22.40 -33.50
C ASP A 172 38.55 21.08 -33.89
N SER A 173 37.83 20.10 -34.46
CA SER A 173 38.40 18.80 -34.84
C SER A 173 39.60 18.95 -35.79
N GLU A 174 40.65 18.15 -35.60
CA GLU A 174 41.76 18.04 -36.57
C GLU A 174 41.32 17.30 -37.85
N ASP A 175 40.28 16.48 -37.76
CA ASP A 175 39.67 15.74 -38.86
C ASP A 175 38.48 16.55 -39.40
N GLY A 176 38.47 16.81 -40.72
CA GLY A 176 37.41 17.60 -41.36
C GLY A 176 36.14 16.79 -41.62
N LEU A 177 35.10 17.45 -42.13
CA LEU A 177 33.79 16.83 -42.38
C LEU A 177 33.88 15.51 -43.16
N GLU A 178 34.69 15.43 -44.21
CA GLU A 178 34.79 14.24 -45.08
C GLU A 178 35.43 13.03 -44.37
N GLN A 179 36.04 13.21 -43.19
CA GLN A 179 36.58 12.13 -42.35
C GLN A 179 35.76 11.91 -41.08
N LEU A 180 34.57 12.50 -40.98
CA LEU A 180 33.74 12.42 -39.79
C LEU A 180 33.24 10.98 -39.60
N GLU A 181 33.69 10.32 -38.53
CA GLU A 181 33.21 8.98 -38.18
C GLU A 181 31.91 9.05 -37.35
N SER A 182 31.72 10.14 -36.59
CA SER A 182 30.51 10.31 -35.77
C SER A 182 30.11 11.74 -35.44
N ILE A 183 28.84 11.93 -35.06
CA ILE A 183 28.26 13.22 -34.68
C ILE A 183 27.98 13.19 -33.18
N SER A 184 28.63 14.07 -32.41
CA SER A 184 28.41 14.16 -30.96
C SER A 184 27.18 15.01 -30.59
N PHE A 185 26.47 14.62 -29.52
CA PHE A 185 25.33 15.36 -28.99
C PHE A 185 25.66 16.78 -28.54
N GLY A 186 26.83 16.99 -27.91
CA GLY A 186 27.28 18.31 -27.49
C GLY A 186 27.46 19.29 -28.66
N ASN A 187 27.59 18.79 -29.89
CA ASN A 187 27.61 19.63 -31.07
C ASN A 187 26.20 20.03 -31.51
N ILE A 188 25.20 19.17 -31.32
CA ILE A 188 23.82 19.35 -31.80
C ILE A 188 22.84 19.90 -30.74
N THR A 189 23.30 20.06 -29.49
CA THR A 189 22.50 20.62 -28.38
C THR A 189 22.86 22.09 -28.11
N GLY A 190 22.30 22.65 -27.04
CA GLY A 190 22.66 23.98 -26.53
C GLY A 190 22.49 25.12 -27.55
N GLU A 191 23.50 25.98 -27.67
CA GLU A 191 23.45 27.17 -28.54
C GLU A 191 23.57 26.84 -30.05
N ASN A 192 24.02 25.63 -30.39
CA ASN A 192 24.19 25.20 -31.78
C ASN A 192 22.91 24.59 -32.37
N LYS A 193 22.00 24.09 -31.52
CA LYS A 193 20.78 23.36 -31.91
C LYS A 193 19.98 24.05 -33.01
N ASP A 194 19.64 25.33 -32.83
CA ASP A 194 18.85 26.09 -33.82
C ASP A 194 19.56 26.23 -35.18
N THR A 195 20.89 26.28 -35.19
CA THR A 195 21.68 26.37 -36.43
C THR A 195 21.69 25.02 -37.16
N ILE A 196 21.76 23.93 -36.40
CA ILE A 196 21.82 22.57 -36.96
C ILE A 196 20.46 22.13 -37.49
N LEU A 197 19.40 22.39 -36.72
CA LEU A 197 18.02 22.08 -37.12
C LEU A 197 17.50 22.98 -38.26
N ALA A 198 18.24 24.04 -38.63
CA ALA A 198 17.93 24.81 -39.84
C ALA A 198 18.31 24.07 -41.14
N SER A 199 19.17 23.06 -41.06
CA SER A 199 19.55 22.21 -42.20
C SER A 199 18.63 21.00 -42.29
N GLN A 200 18.03 20.81 -43.47
CA GLN A 200 17.27 19.62 -43.83
C GLN A 200 18.15 18.37 -43.88
N ILE A 201 19.39 18.46 -44.35
CA ILE A 201 20.35 17.34 -44.31
C ILE A 201 20.59 16.90 -42.87
N MET A 202 20.85 17.84 -41.97
CA MET A 202 21.08 17.48 -40.57
C MET A 202 19.82 16.98 -39.86
N THR A 203 18.67 17.58 -40.16
CA THR A 203 17.38 17.12 -39.66
C THR A 203 17.11 15.68 -40.09
N GLU A 204 17.30 15.38 -41.38
CA GLU A 204 17.15 14.03 -41.91
C GLU A 204 18.14 13.06 -41.27
N THR A 205 19.41 13.46 -41.16
CA THR A 205 20.45 12.67 -40.51
C THR A 205 20.07 12.30 -39.09
N ILE A 206 19.63 13.26 -38.27
CA ILE A 206 19.24 12.97 -36.87
C ILE A 206 18.03 12.04 -36.86
N ILE A 207 17.01 12.29 -37.69
CA ILE A 207 15.81 11.45 -37.75
C ILE A 207 16.17 10.00 -38.14
N SER A 208 16.97 9.80 -39.19
CA SER A 208 17.36 8.46 -39.64
C SER A 208 18.12 7.68 -38.56
N HIS A 209 19.03 8.32 -37.82
CA HIS A 209 19.71 7.64 -36.71
C HIS A 209 18.75 7.27 -35.57
N ILE A 210 17.75 8.11 -35.28
CA ILE A 210 16.72 7.78 -34.28
C ILE A 210 15.82 6.64 -34.77
N GLU A 211 15.45 6.61 -36.04
CA GLU A 211 14.66 5.52 -36.65
C GLU A 211 15.44 4.19 -36.66
N GLU A 212 16.73 4.24 -36.95
CA GLU A 212 17.63 3.08 -36.85
C GLU A 212 17.74 2.59 -35.40
N LEU A 213 17.95 3.50 -34.45
CA LEU A 213 18.00 3.16 -33.02
C LEU A 213 16.71 2.52 -32.52
N ALA A 214 15.54 3.06 -32.91
CA ALA A 214 14.24 2.49 -32.54
C ALA A 214 13.97 1.12 -33.19
N SER A 215 14.68 0.81 -34.29
CA SER A 215 14.60 -0.50 -34.95
C SER A 215 15.53 -1.54 -34.31
N ASP A 216 16.65 -1.09 -33.75
CA ASP A 216 17.72 -1.95 -33.23
C ASP A 216 17.70 -2.14 -31.70
N ASN A 217 17.02 -1.28 -30.95
CA ASN A 217 16.95 -1.33 -29.48
C ASN A 217 15.51 -1.17 -28.96
N ASP A 218 15.18 -1.88 -27.87
CA ASP A 218 13.88 -1.84 -27.20
C ASP A 218 13.68 -0.57 -26.35
N VAL A 219 14.73 0.25 -26.17
CA VAL A 219 14.66 1.46 -25.30
C VAL A 219 13.95 2.64 -25.95
N ILE A 220 14.05 2.82 -27.27
CA ILE A 220 13.28 3.85 -28.00
C ILE A 220 12.16 3.18 -28.80
N SER A 221 10.93 3.61 -28.55
CA SER A 221 9.76 3.23 -29.33
C SER A 221 9.19 4.46 -30.05
N LEU A 222 9.02 4.36 -31.37
CA LEU A 222 8.42 5.43 -32.15
C LEU A 222 6.90 5.37 -32.07
N HIS A 223 6.29 6.44 -31.56
CA HIS A 223 4.84 6.59 -31.65
C HIS A 223 4.42 6.63 -33.13
N PRO A 224 3.27 6.04 -33.53
CA PRO A 224 2.86 5.91 -34.93
C PRO A 224 2.83 7.22 -35.75
N ASP A 225 2.64 8.36 -35.09
CA ASP A 225 2.68 9.70 -35.70
C ASP A 225 4.08 10.09 -36.24
N PHE A 226 5.16 9.44 -35.78
CA PHE A 226 6.55 9.73 -36.11
C PHE A 226 7.23 8.64 -36.94
N ASP A 227 6.77 7.39 -36.84
CA ASP A 227 7.27 6.27 -37.65
C ASP A 227 6.86 6.45 -39.12
N ARG A 228 7.82 6.81 -39.99
CA ARG A 228 7.58 7.03 -41.43
C ARG A 228 7.16 5.76 -42.19
N GLU A 229 7.39 4.59 -41.64
CA GLU A 229 6.92 3.31 -42.20
C GLU A 229 5.47 3.00 -41.79
N SER A 230 4.94 3.68 -40.77
CA SER A 230 3.57 3.54 -40.29
C SER A 230 2.53 4.14 -41.25
N ASN A 231 1.35 3.52 -41.33
CA ASN A 231 0.21 4.09 -42.06
C ASN A 231 -0.40 5.31 -41.36
N ASP A 232 -0.10 5.48 -40.07
CA ASP A 232 -0.63 6.56 -39.23
C ASP A 232 0.35 7.73 -39.09
N TYR A 233 1.49 7.69 -39.79
CA TYR A 233 2.47 8.76 -39.85
C TYR A 233 1.84 10.10 -40.25
N VAL A 234 2.22 11.16 -39.55
CA VAL A 234 1.76 12.52 -39.83
C VAL A 234 2.94 13.37 -40.30
N GLU A 235 2.96 13.69 -41.59
CA GLU A 235 4.00 14.53 -42.19
C GLU A 235 4.14 15.88 -41.47
N GLY A 236 5.38 16.23 -41.11
CA GLY A 236 5.74 17.48 -40.43
C GLY A 236 5.70 17.44 -38.90
N THR A 237 5.38 16.30 -38.26
CA THR A 237 5.41 16.17 -36.79
C THR A 237 6.82 16.29 -36.20
N TRP A 238 7.82 15.80 -36.93
CA TRP A 238 9.22 15.86 -36.52
C TRP A 238 9.74 17.29 -36.27
N GLU A 239 9.27 18.30 -37.02
CA GLU A 239 9.76 19.69 -36.85
C GLU A 239 9.55 20.23 -35.43
N ALA A 240 8.44 19.86 -34.79
CA ALA A 240 8.13 20.30 -33.43
C ALA A 240 8.71 19.37 -32.35
N GLU A 241 8.91 18.09 -32.68
CA GLU A 241 9.37 17.07 -31.74
C GLU A 241 10.90 17.06 -31.62
N LEU A 242 11.61 17.19 -32.74
CA LEU A 242 13.07 17.02 -32.80
C LEU A 242 13.84 17.91 -31.81
N PRO A 243 13.50 19.21 -31.61
CA PRO A 243 14.18 20.02 -30.59
C PRO A 243 13.98 19.51 -29.17
N ASN A 244 12.80 18.97 -28.83
CA ASN A 244 12.50 18.42 -27.51
C ASN A 244 13.16 17.04 -27.33
N LEU A 245 13.19 16.24 -28.40
CA LEU A 245 13.83 14.94 -28.42
C LEU A 245 15.34 15.05 -28.17
N ILE A 246 16.01 15.98 -28.84
CA ILE A 246 17.45 16.21 -28.67
C ILE A 246 17.77 16.59 -27.22
N ASP A 247 16.99 17.52 -26.63
CA ASP A 247 17.16 17.92 -25.23
C ASP A 247 16.91 16.75 -24.27
N ALA A 248 15.93 15.90 -24.57
CA ALA A 248 15.61 14.72 -23.76
C ALA A 248 16.71 13.65 -23.83
N ILE A 249 17.22 13.35 -25.02
CA ILE A 249 18.29 12.35 -25.21
C ILE A 249 19.59 12.81 -24.57
N GLU A 250 19.93 14.09 -24.65
CA GLU A 250 21.12 14.67 -24.01
C GLU A 250 21.19 14.34 -22.50
N ILE A 251 20.05 14.25 -21.81
CA ILE A 251 19.99 13.87 -20.40
C ILE A 251 20.51 12.43 -20.17
N PHE A 252 20.24 11.52 -21.10
CA PHE A 252 20.62 10.11 -20.98
C PHE A 252 22.07 9.85 -21.43
N VAL A 253 22.48 10.44 -22.55
CA VAL A 253 23.80 10.15 -23.15
C VAL A 253 24.88 11.16 -22.77
N GLY A 254 24.48 12.32 -22.24
CA GLY A 254 25.36 13.45 -21.92
C GLY A 254 25.85 14.21 -23.15
N GLU A 255 26.54 15.33 -22.92
CA GLU A 255 27.11 16.17 -23.99
C GLU A 255 28.15 15.41 -24.85
N ASP A 256 28.85 14.42 -24.28
CA ASP A 256 29.83 13.61 -25.01
C ASP A 256 29.20 12.40 -25.73
N GLY A 257 27.87 12.25 -25.67
CA GLY A 257 27.15 11.16 -26.33
C GLY A 257 27.32 11.16 -27.84
N ASP A 258 27.30 9.98 -28.46
CA ASP A 258 27.47 9.78 -29.90
C ASP A 258 26.12 9.49 -30.56
N LEU A 259 25.71 10.31 -31.53
CA LEU A 259 24.48 10.14 -32.31
C LEU A 259 24.46 8.84 -33.11
N ASN A 260 25.62 8.39 -33.58
CA ASN A 260 25.75 7.21 -34.42
C ASN A 260 25.80 5.92 -33.59
N ASN A 261 26.02 6.04 -32.28
CA ASN A 261 26.03 4.92 -31.34
C ASN A 261 25.35 5.33 -30.04
N LEU A 262 24.09 5.73 -30.17
CA LEU A 262 23.21 6.06 -29.06
C LEU A 262 22.94 4.83 -28.20
N ASP A 263 23.28 4.94 -26.91
CA ASP A 263 23.03 3.91 -25.91
C ASP A 263 22.30 4.55 -24.73
N ILE A 264 21.01 4.26 -24.59
CA ILE A 264 20.16 4.79 -23.52
C ILE A 264 19.96 3.68 -22.50
N ASP A 265 20.35 3.96 -21.25
CA ASP A 265 20.19 3.04 -20.13
C ASP A 265 18.87 3.32 -19.40
N SER A 266 17.98 2.33 -19.31
CA SER A 266 16.70 2.47 -18.61
C SER A 266 16.86 2.63 -17.10
N ASP A 267 18.00 2.22 -16.52
CA ASP A 267 18.29 2.45 -15.10
C ASP A 267 18.38 3.96 -14.78
N LEU A 268 18.69 4.80 -15.77
CA LEU A 268 18.71 6.25 -15.60
C LEU A 268 17.32 6.83 -15.30
N PHE A 269 16.24 6.16 -15.73
CA PHE A 269 14.85 6.58 -15.44
C PHE A 269 14.60 6.69 -13.94
N LEU A 270 15.27 5.85 -13.13
CA LEU A 270 15.13 5.80 -11.68
C LEU A 270 15.78 6.99 -10.96
N SER A 271 16.61 7.77 -11.65
CA SER A 271 17.47 8.80 -11.04
C SER A 271 17.22 10.24 -11.53
N LEU A 272 16.22 10.45 -12.41
CA LEU A 272 15.93 11.75 -13.02
C LEU A 272 15.48 12.82 -12.01
N THR A 273 16.09 13.99 -12.05
CA THR A 273 15.66 15.19 -11.31
C THR A 273 14.35 15.76 -11.85
N ASP A 274 13.67 16.64 -11.09
CA ASP A 274 12.40 17.23 -11.53
C ASP A 274 12.53 18.03 -12.84
N ASP A 275 13.65 18.76 -13.00
CA ASP A 275 13.93 19.53 -14.22
C ASP A 275 14.21 18.61 -15.43
N GLU A 276 14.84 17.46 -15.19
CA GLU A 276 15.08 16.43 -16.20
C GLU A 276 13.78 15.74 -16.60
N ILE A 277 12.91 15.38 -15.64
CA ILE A 277 11.59 14.82 -15.93
C ILE A 277 10.76 15.80 -16.77
N GLU A 278 10.76 17.10 -16.44
CA GLU A 278 10.06 18.11 -17.24
C GLU A 278 10.60 18.20 -18.67
N THR A 279 11.91 18.00 -18.85
CA THR A 279 12.56 18.06 -20.16
C THR A 279 12.24 16.81 -20.98
N VAL A 280 12.40 15.62 -20.40
CA VAL A 280 12.15 14.35 -21.10
C VAL A 280 10.67 14.20 -21.47
N THR A 281 9.76 14.62 -20.59
CA THR A 281 8.30 14.50 -20.85
C THR A 281 7.75 15.49 -21.87
N LYS A 282 8.54 16.49 -22.31
CA LYS A 282 8.20 17.34 -23.47
C LYS A 282 8.39 16.62 -24.80
N SER A 283 9.28 15.63 -24.86
CA SER A 283 9.44 14.77 -26.02
C SER A 283 8.36 13.70 -26.01
N LYS A 284 7.53 13.68 -27.05
CA LYS A 284 6.52 12.64 -27.23
C LYS A 284 7.15 11.28 -27.49
N ILE A 285 8.26 11.22 -28.23
CA ILE A 285 8.95 9.96 -28.54
C ILE A 285 9.52 9.35 -27.27
N LEU A 286 10.24 10.13 -26.44
CA LEU A 286 10.78 9.61 -25.18
C LEU A 286 9.69 9.29 -24.17
N SER A 287 8.65 10.13 -24.07
CA SER A 287 7.51 9.82 -23.20
C SER A 287 6.84 8.51 -23.59
N HIS A 288 6.60 8.31 -24.89
CA HIS A 288 6.03 7.06 -25.40
C HIS A 288 6.95 5.87 -25.11
N SER A 289 8.25 6.03 -25.35
CA SER A 289 9.26 4.99 -25.08
C SER A 289 9.28 4.57 -23.61
N MET A 290 9.25 5.54 -22.68
CA MET A 290 9.21 5.27 -21.25
C MET A 290 7.92 4.59 -20.82
N VAL A 291 6.76 5.00 -21.36
CA VAL A 291 5.48 4.36 -21.09
C VAL A 291 5.50 2.91 -21.58
N THR A 292 5.92 2.68 -22.83
CA THR A 292 6.07 1.33 -23.39
C THR A 292 7.01 0.47 -22.54
N PHE A 293 8.13 1.03 -22.09
CA PHE A 293 9.06 0.33 -21.20
C PHE A 293 8.39 -0.06 -19.87
N ILE A 294 7.66 0.84 -19.22
CA ILE A 294 6.93 0.56 -17.97
C ILE A 294 5.82 -0.49 -18.22
N GLU A 295 5.12 -0.42 -19.36
CA GLU A 295 4.12 -1.40 -19.77
C GLU A 295 4.73 -2.78 -19.99
N ASP A 296 5.88 -2.87 -20.64
CA ASP A 296 6.61 -4.13 -20.86
C ASP A 296 7.18 -4.69 -19.56
N GLU A 297 7.74 -3.85 -18.69
CA GLU A 297 8.17 -4.25 -17.34
C GLU A 297 7.01 -4.79 -16.52
N SER A 298 5.82 -4.21 -16.61
CA SER A 298 4.65 -4.75 -15.90
C SER A 298 4.19 -6.14 -16.41
N ALA A 299 4.58 -6.50 -17.63
CA ALA A 299 4.32 -7.83 -18.20
C ALA A 299 5.42 -8.85 -17.87
N ASN A 300 6.55 -8.40 -17.31
CA ASN A 300 7.66 -9.24 -16.91
C ASN A 300 7.37 -9.89 -15.54
N GLU A 301 7.31 -11.22 -15.49
CA GLU A 301 7.03 -11.99 -14.27
C GLU A 301 8.05 -11.76 -13.13
N ASN A 302 9.23 -11.21 -13.42
CA ASN A 302 10.25 -10.90 -12.41
C ASN A 302 10.23 -9.43 -11.95
N SER A 303 9.50 -8.56 -12.65
CA SER A 303 9.37 -7.15 -12.26
C SER A 303 8.33 -7.03 -11.17
N PHE A 304 8.54 -6.10 -10.24
CA PHE A 304 7.54 -5.77 -9.23
C PHE A 304 6.52 -4.74 -9.73
N ILE A 305 6.80 -4.10 -10.87
CA ILE A 305 5.91 -3.09 -11.45
C ILE A 305 4.56 -3.72 -11.80
N SER A 306 3.48 -3.12 -11.29
CA SER A 306 2.11 -3.48 -11.62
C SER A 306 1.35 -2.25 -12.11
N LEU A 307 0.46 -2.45 -13.08
CA LEU A 307 -0.36 -1.37 -13.64
C LEU A 307 -1.82 -1.47 -13.18
N PRO A 308 -2.45 -0.33 -12.84
CA PRO A 308 -3.90 -0.30 -12.65
C PRO A 308 -4.63 -0.53 -13.97
N ASP A 309 -5.89 -0.95 -13.86
CA ASP A 309 -6.74 -1.40 -14.97
C ASP A 309 -6.92 -0.38 -16.11
N ASP A 310 -6.84 0.91 -15.83
CA ASP A 310 -6.98 1.98 -16.82
C ASP A 310 -5.65 2.47 -17.42
N LEU A 311 -4.52 1.91 -16.95
CA LEU A 311 -3.18 2.13 -17.53
C LEU A 311 -2.56 0.85 -18.07
N ASN A 312 -3.22 -0.28 -17.90
CA ASN A 312 -2.78 -1.56 -18.44
C ASN A 312 -3.28 -1.74 -19.89
N PRO A 313 -2.39 -1.78 -20.90
CA PRO A 313 -2.79 -1.89 -22.31
C PRO A 313 -3.55 -3.18 -22.65
N ASN A 314 -3.49 -4.19 -21.78
CA ASN A 314 -4.23 -5.45 -21.94
C ASN A 314 -5.63 -5.45 -21.31
N HIS A 315 -6.02 -4.36 -20.63
CA HIS A 315 -7.29 -4.25 -19.92
C HIS A 315 -8.32 -3.39 -20.69
N PRO A 316 -9.64 -3.72 -20.66
CA PRO A 316 -10.66 -2.98 -21.42
C PRO A 316 -10.85 -1.50 -21.04
N ASP A 317 -10.44 -1.12 -19.84
CA ASP A 317 -10.59 0.25 -19.31
C ASP A 317 -9.35 1.12 -19.60
N TYR A 318 -8.36 0.60 -20.32
CA TYR A 318 -7.14 1.32 -20.71
C TYR A 318 -7.43 2.65 -21.40
N ASP A 319 -6.81 3.71 -20.89
CA ASP A 319 -6.84 5.05 -21.45
C ASP A 319 -5.41 5.62 -21.51
N ASN A 320 -4.79 5.51 -22.69
CA ASN A 320 -3.44 5.99 -22.96
C ASN A 320 -3.28 7.50 -22.68
N ASP A 321 -4.34 8.31 -22.75
CA ASP A 321 -4.25 9.75 -22.50
C ASP A 321 -3.91 10.07 -21.03
N LEU A 322 -4.18 9.15 -20.10
CA LEU A 322 -3.89 9.32 -18.67
C LEU A 322 -2.38 9.32 -18.34
N TRP A 323 -1.55 8.73 -19.21
CA TRP A 323 -0.11 8.69 -19.03
C TRP A 323 0.54 10.07 -19.18
N TYR A 324 0.03 10.90 -20.10
CA TYR A 324 0.75 12.08 -20.60
C TYR A 324 0.22 13.40 -20.02
N GLY A 325 1.06 14.44 -20.08
CA GLY A 325 0.77 15.78 -19.59
C GLY A 325 1.59 16.16 -18.35
N GLU A 326 1.54 17.44 -17.97
CA GLU A 326 2.33 17.97 -16.83
C GLU A 326 2.02 17.25 -15.50
N ASP A 327 0.75 16.82 -15.33
CA ASP A 327 0.27 16.04 -14.18
C ASP A 327 -0.12 14.60 -14.57
N GLY A 328 0.36 14.12 -15.72
CA GLY A 328 0.12 12.78 -16.23
C GLY A 328 0.79 11.70 -15.36
N GLU A 329 0.35 10.45 -15.51
CA GLU A 329 0.88 9.37 -14.69
C GLU A 329 2.36 9.08 -14.92
N LEU A 330 2.90 9.33 -16.13
CA LEU A 330 4.33 9.13 -16.40
C LEU A 330 5.19 10.01 -15.48
N VAL A 331 4.85 11.30 -15.35
CA VAL A 331 5.58 12.24 -14.49
C VAL A 331 5.53 11.78 -13.03
N LYS A 332 4.36 11.32 -12.56
CA LYS A 332 4.18 10.84 -11.19
C LYS A 332 4.98 9.56 -10.95
N THR A 333 4.94 8.63 -11.90
CA THR A 333 5.67 7.36 -11.83
C THR A 333 7.17 7.59 -11.75
N LEU A 334 7.74 8.44 -12.62
CA LEU A 334 9.18 8.76 -12.59
C LEU A 334 9.60 9.43 -11.27
N LYS A 335 8.79 10.35 -10.74
CA LYS A 335 9.02 10.97 -9.43
C LYS A 335 8.95 9.95 -8.28
N ALA A 336 7.99 9.04 -8.35
CA ALA A 336 7.76 8.02 -7.34
C ALA A 336 8.88 6.96 -7.35
N LEU A 337 9.31 6.48 -8.52
CA LEU A 337 10.44 5.57 -8.69
C LEU A 337 11.73 6.15 -8.09
N ARG A 338 12.00 7.44 -8.35
CA ARG A 338 13.12 8.15 -7.69
C ARG A 338 12.96 8.20 -6.18
N GLY A 339 11.74 8.47 -5.69
CA GLY A 339 11.44 8.54 -4.26
C GLY A 339 11.64 7.20 -3.53
N LEU A 340 11.37 6.08 -4.21
CA LEU A 340 11.64 4.73 -3.72
C LEU A 340 13.15 4.42 -3.63
N GLY A 341 14.00 5.13 -4.38
CA GLY A 341 15.44 4.95 -4.36
C GLY A 341 15.90 3.61 -4.93
N LEU A 342 15.14 3.03 -5.86
CA LEU A 342 15.47 1.79 -6.56
C LEU A 342 16.73 1.98 -7.42
N THR A 343 17.54 0.92 -7.55
CA THR A 343 18.72 0.90 -8.43
C THR A 343 18.49 0.09 -9.70
N ASN A 344 17.47 -0.78 -9.71
CA ASN A 344 16.95 -1.47 -10.88
C ASN A 344 15.47 -1.82 -10.64
N PHE A 345 14.73 -2.21 -11.68
CA PHE A 345 13.30 -2.54 -11.60
C PHE A 345 12.99 -3.90 -10.93
N GLU A 346 14.01 -4.73 -10.69
CA GLU A 346 13.89 -6.00 -9.95
C GLU A 346 14.15 -5.82 -8.44
N ASP A 347 14.51 -4.61 -7.99
CA ASP A 347 14.79 -4.33 -6.59
C ASP A 347 13.51 -4.45 -5.75
N ASP A 348 13.65 -5.09 -4.59
CA ASP A 348 12.59 -5.18 -3.60
C ASP A 348 12.24 -3.79 -3.03
N ILE A 349 10.94 -3.50 -2.93
CA ILE A 349 10.44 -2.20 -2.48
C ILE A 349 10.37 -2.17 -0.95
N ASP A 350 11.19 -1.32 -0.35
CA ASP A 350 11.14 -1.05 1.09
C ASP A 350 9.95 -0.14 1.43
N LEU A 351 8.89 -0.70 2.02
CA LEU A 351 7.68 0.07 2.37
C LEU A 351 7.94 1.16 3.42
N THR A 352 9.05 1.12 4.16
CA THR A 352 9.35 2.11 5.21
C THR A 352 9.48 3.52 4.65
N VAL A 353 9.91 3.67 3.39
CA VAL A 353 10.01 4.97 2.70
C VAL A 353 8.66 5.66 2.51
N LEU A 354 7.56 4.89 2.60
CA LEU A 354 6.19 5.36 2.36
C LEU A 354 5.50 5.83 3.64
N PHE A 355 6.03 5.51 4.82
CA PHE A 355 5.29 5.70 6.08
C PHE A 355 5.01 7.18 6.36
N ASP A 356 6.02 8.04 6.20
CA ASP A 356 5.86 9.48 6.40
C ASP A 356 4.84 10.09 5.44
N GLU A 357 4.83 9.63 4.20
CA GLU A 357 3.87 10.04 3.18
C GLU A 357 2.46 9.56 3.51
N ALA A 358 2.28 8.29 3.90
CA ALA A 358 0.99 7.74 4.32
C ALA A 358 0.36 8.47 5.53
N LYS A 359 1.20 9.04 6.40
CA LYS A 359 0.77 9.88 7.55
C LYS A 359 0.42 11.31 7.13
N ALA A 360 1.03 11.84 6.08
CA ALA A 360 0.90 13.21 5.61
C ALA A 360 -0.45 13.48 4.92
N ASP A 361 -0.70 14.73 4.53
CA ASP A 361 -1.86 15.10 3.73
C ASP A 361 -1.69 14.61 2.29
N VAL A 362 -2.78 14.16 1.66
CA VAL A 362 -2.75 13.54 0.32
C VAL A 362 -2.19 14.50 -0.74
N GLU A 363 -2.37 15.80 -0.56
CA GLU A 363 -1.85 16.83 -1.47
C GLU A 363 -0.32 16.95 -1.46
N ASP A 364 0.34 16.42 -0.42
CA ASP A 364 1.80 16.43 -0.28
C ASP A 364 2.44 15.10 -0.75
N GLU A 365 1.65 14.13 -1.24
CA GLU A 365 2.13 12.85 -1.75
C GLU A 365 2.98 13.03 -3.02
N VAL A 366 4.06 12.26 -3.13
CA VAL A 366 4.97 12.18 -4.28
C VAL A 366 5.09 10.74 -4.76
N ILE A 367 5.34 9.79 -3.86
CA ILE A 367 5.46 8.37 -4.21
C ILE A 367 4.07 7.75 -4.39
N LEU A 368 3.20 7.92 -3.39
CA LEU A 368 1.83 7.40 -3.37
C LEU A 368 0.88 8.20 -4.26
N ALA A 369 1.33 9.34 -4.81
CA ALA A 369 0.61 10.07 -5.84
C ALA A 369 0.58 9.32 -7.19
N SER A 370 1.52 8.40 -7.43
CA SER A 370 1.56 7.56 -8.62
C SER A 370 0.70 6.31 -8.44
N ARG A 371 -0.28 6.16 -9.31
CA ARG A 371 -1.18 5.00 -9.37
C ARG A 371 -0.48 3.72 -9.79
N VAL A 372 0.57 3.84 -10.61
CA VAL A 372 1.44 2.70 -10.96
C VAL A 372 2.15 2.19 -9.71
N ILE A 373 2.72 3.10 -8.91
CA ILE A 373 3.42 2.71 -7.68
C ILE A 373 2.45 2.23 -6.61
N GLU A 374 1.26 2.82 -6.48
CA GLU A 374 0.20 2.27 -5.62
C GLU A 374 -0.16 0.83 -6.01
N ALA A 375 -0.43 0.56 -7.29
CA ALA A 375 -0.76 -0.78 -7.78
C ALA A 375 0.38 -1.77 -7.53
N THR A 376 1.62 -1.33 -7.72
CA THR A 376 2.85 -2.09 -7.44
C THR A 376 2.97 -2.44 -5.95
N ILE A 377 2.75 -1.49 -5.04
CA ILE A 377 2.78 -1.74 -3.59
C ILE A 377 1.65 -2.67 -3.16
N ILE A 378 0.44 -2.48 -3.69
CA ILE A 378 -0.71 -3.35 -3.42
C ILE A 378 -0.39 -4.78 -3.87
N ASN A 379 0.15 -4.97 -5.08
CA ASN A 379 0.52 -6.28 -5.58
C ASN A 379 1.59 -6.95 -4.70
N LYS A 380 2.58 -6.19 -4.22
CA LYS A 380 3.56 -6.69 -3.23
C LYS A 380 2.88 -7.16 -1.95
N ILE A 381 1.99 -6.35 -1.37
CA ILE A 381 1.25 -6.70 -0.15
C ILE A 381 0.39 -7.95 -0.35
N GLU A 382 -0.31 -8.05 -1.47
CA GLU A 382 -1.12 -9.21 -1.84
C GLU A 382 -0.23 -10.46 -1.99
N THR A 383 0.91 -10.35 -2.68
CA THR A 383 1.86 -11.44 -2.88
C THR A 383 2.41 -11.97 -1.55
N GLU A 384 2.72 -11.09 -0.59
CA GLU A 384 3.20 -11.52 0.73
C GLU A 384 2.09 -12.20 1.57
N ALA A 385 0.83 -11.82 1.37
CA ALA A 385 -0.34 -12.43 2.02
C ALA A 385 -0.79 -13.76 1.39
N GLU A 386 -0.47 -13.99 0.11
CA GLU A 386 -0.88 -15.17 -0.64
C GLU A 386 -0.20 -16.47 -0.14
N THR A 387 -0.76 -17.62 -0.56
CA THR A 387 -0.23 -18.93 -0.17
C THR A 387 1.23 -19.10 -0.60
N GLY A 388 2.12 -19.27 0.38
CA GLY A 388 3.57 -19.36 0.15
C GLY A 388 4.34 -18.04 0.26
N GLY A 389 3.67 -16.90 0.44
CA GLY A 389 4.26 -15.62 0.81
C GLY A 389 4.76 -15.58 2.27
N SER A 390 5.48 -14.53 2.66
CA SER A 390 6.05 -14.41 4.01
C SER A 390 4.99 -14.25 5.10
N LEU A 391 3.84 -13.65 4.77
CA LEU A 391 2.74 -13.35 5.67
C LEU A 391 1.53 -14.27 5.45
N ASP A 392 1.71 -15.40 4.76
CA ASP A 392 0.67 -16.42 4.49
C ASP A 392 -0.05 -16.85 5.79
N GLY A 393 -1.36 -16.64 5.84
CA GLY A 393 -2.20 -16.95 6.99
C GLY A 393 -2.04 -16.01 8.19
N MET A 394 -1.13 -15.02 8.11
CA MET A 394 -0.96 -13.97 9.11
C MET A 394 -1.64 -12.67 8.67
N LEU A 395 -1.36 -12.21 7.45
CA LEU A 395 -1.98 -11.03 6.85
C LEU A 395 -3.22 -11.46 6.06
N ILE A 396 -4.39 -10.94 6.44
CA ILE A 396 -5.67 -11.30 5.83
C ILE A 396 -6.25 -10.10 5.11
N ILE A 397 -6.35 -10.20 3.79
CA ILE A 397 -6.91 -9.16 2.92
C ILE A 397 -8.38 -9.49 2.60
N PRO A 398 -9.35 -8.68 3.05
CA PRO A 398 -10.77 -8.90 2.74
C PRO A 398 -11.08 -8.62 1.27
N ASN A 399 -12.02 -9.38 0.71
CA ASN A 399 -12.41 -9.22 -0.70
C ASN A 399 -13.13 -7.89 -1.00
N ASP A 400 -13.64 -7.20 0.02
CA ASP A 400 -14.38 -5.95 -0.09
C ASP A 400 -13.56 -4.72 0.34
N VAL A 401 -12.24 -4.89 0.45
CA VAL A 401 -11.33 -3.80 0.78
C VAL A 401 -11.29 -2.74 -0.32
N VAL A 402 -11.22 -1.48 0.08
CA VAL A 402 -11.01 -0.36 -0.85
C VAL A 402 -9.62 0.21 -0.60
N TRP A 403 -8.70 -0.11 -1.50
CA TRP A 403 -7.31 0.33 -1.43
C TRP A 403 -7.14 1.84 -1.65
N GLU A 404 -7.86 2.36 -2.63
CA GLU A 404 -7.73 3.71 -3.18
C GLU A 404 -8.36 4.79 -2.30
N ILE A 405 -7.89 6.02 -2.49
CA ILE A 405 -8.45 7.22 -1.87
C ILE A 405 -9.88 7.47 -2.39
N GLN A 406 -10.80 7.80 -1.49
CA GLN A 406 -12.18 8.13 -1.84
C GLN A 406 -12.45 9.63 -1.67
N TYR A 407 -13.00 10.25 -2.70
CA TYR A 407 -13.48 11.64 -2.70
C TYR A 407 -15.01 11.69 -2.79
N ASP A 408 -15.62 12.73 -2.24
CA ASP A 408 -17.04 13.01 -2.46
C ASP A 408 -17.29 13.72 -3.81
N ASN A 409 -18.56 14.01 -4.12
CA ASN A 409 -18.92 14.67 -5.39
C ASN A 409 -18.43 16.13 -5.49
N ASP A 410 -17.91 16.70 -4.41
CA ASP A 410 -17.39 18.06 -4.33
C ASP A 410 -15.85 18.05 -4.21
N ASP A 411 -15.20 16.93 -4.58
CA ASP A 411 -13.74 16.68 -4.53
C ASP A 411 -13.12 16.79 -3.13
N ASN A 412 -13.91 16.62 -2.06
CA ASN A 412 -13.37 16.56 -0.70
C ASN A 412 -12.98 15.12 -0.35
N LEU A 413 -11.82 14.96 0.28
CA LEU A 413 -11.35 13.70 0.81
C LEU A 413 -12.34 13.12 1.82
N VAL A 414 -12.89 11.94 1.52
CA VAL A 414 -13.79 11.17 2.39
C VAL A 414 -13.01 10.12 3.17
N ASP A 415 -12.13 9.40 2.49
CA ASP A 415 -11.31 8.34 3.05
C ASP A 415 -9.95 8.30 2.35
N LYS A 416 -8.86 8.11 3.11
CA LYS A 416 -7.50 7.94 2.56
C LYS A 416 -7.27 6.57 1.91
N GLY A 417 -8.25 5.67 1.98
CA GLY A 417 -8.12 4.32 1.43
C GLY A 417 -7.34 3.38 2.35
N GLU A 418 -7.47 2.08 2.11
CA GLU A 418 -6.87 1.05 2.95
C GLU A 418 -5.34 1.03 2.84
N LEU A 419 -4.76 1.35 1.68
CA LEU A 419 -3.30 1.31 1.51
C LEU A 419 -2.59 2.20 2.54
N ARG A 420 -3.01 3.46 2.69
CA ARG A 420 -2.41 4.37 3.67
C ARG A 420 -2.68 3.92 5.11
N LYS A 421 -3.89 3.45 5.42
CA LYS A 421 -4.24 2.97 6.76
C LYS A 421 -3.37 1.78 7.17
N LEU A 422 -3.15 0.84 6.24
CA LEU A 422 -2.29 -0.31 6.45
C LEU A 422 -0.82 0.11 6.62
N LEU A 423 -0.29 0.99 5.76
CA LEU A 423 1.09 1.52 5.89
C LEU A 423 1.30 2.21 7.25
N VAL A 424 0.33 3.02 7.69
CA VAL A 424 0.37 3.66 9.02
C VAL A 424 0.33 2.61 10.14
N ALA A 425 -0.45 1.54 9.98
CA ALA A 425 -0.51 0.49 10.99
C ALA A 425 0.78 -0.34 11.04
N ILE A 426 1.39 -0.63 9.88
CA ILE A 426 2.67 -1.33 9.78
C ILE A 426 3.79 -0.50 10.44
N ASP A 427 3.87 0.81 10.17
CA ASP A 427 4.82 1.72 10.85
C ASP A 427 4.72 1.60 12.37
N VAL A 428 3.49 1.53 12.89
CA VAL A 428 3.21 1.38 14.32
C VAL A 428 3.63 -0.01 14.84
N LEU A 429 3.44 -1.09 14.08
CA LEU A 429 3.80 -2.45 14.45
C LEU A 429 5.31 -2.70 14.42
N ILE A 430 6.01 -2.17 13.42
CA ILE A 430 7.47 -2.22 13.30
C ILE A 430 8.13 -1.38 14.40
N GLY A 431 7.57 -0.20 14.68
CA GLY A 431 8.12 0.72 15.67
C GLY A 431 9.48 1.27 15.26
N ASP A 432 10.38 1.46 16.23
CA ASP A 432 11.69 2.08 16.00
C ASP A 432 12.79 1.08 15.52
N ASP A 433 12.44 -0.16 15.17
CA ASP A 433 13.43 -1.14 14.67
C ASP A 433 13.68 -0.98 13.16
N GLU A 434 14.74 -0.26 12.82
CA GLU A 434 15.19 -0.02 11.44
C GLU A 434 15.55 -1.32 10.68
N ASN A 435 15.63 -2.49 11.32
CA ASN A 435 15.93 -3.76 10.65
C ASN A 435 14.69 -4.60 10.35
N THR A 436 13.52 -4.26 10.90
CA THR A 436 12.29 -5.00 10.67
C THR A 436 11.66 -4.48 9.40
N LYS A 437 11.48 -5.37 8.42
CA LYS A 437 10.79 -5.06 7.17
C LYS A 437 9.32 -5.47 7.25
N PHE A 438 8.57 -5.11 6.21
CA PHE A 438 7.16 -5.49 6.09
C PHE A 438 6.93 -7.01 6.17
N GLU A 439 7.80 -7.79 5.54
CA GLU A 439 7.73 -9.26 5.51
C GLU A 439 7.93 -9.90 6.89
N ASP A 440 8.50 -9.17 7.84
CA ASP A 440 8.78 -9.61 9.20
C ASP A 440 7.71 -9.16 10.21
N VAL A 441 6.66 -8.46 9.76
CA VAL A 441 5.61 -7.92 10.64
C VAL A 441 4.79 -9.04 11.27
N GLU A 442 4.68 -9.02 12.59
CA GLU A 442 3.88 -9.99 13.34
C GLU A 442 2.52 -9.40 13.77
N PHE A 443 1.44 -9.98 13.25
CA PHE A 443 0.05 -9.67 13.62
C PHE A 443 -0.38 -10.44 14.88
N LYS A 444 0.25 -10.12 16.01
CA LYS A 444 -0.09 -10.67 17.33
C LYS A 444 -1.10 -9.79 18.06
N VAL A 445 -1.95 -10.40 18.90
CA VAL A 445 -3.02 -9.70 19.63
C VAL A 445 -2.43 -8.64 20.57
N GLU A 446 -1.35 -8.98 21.27
CA GLU A 446 -0.67 -8.10 22.21
C GLU A 446 0.06 -6.92 21.56
N ASN A 447 0.40 -7.01 20.28
CA ASN A 447 1.03 -5.90 19.54
C ASN A 447 0.04 -4.73 19.28
N ILE A 448 -1.27 -4.98 19.46
CA ILE A 448 -2.36 -4.03 19.20
C ILE A 448 -2.76 -3.24 20.46
N PHE A 449 -2.30 -3.64 21.64
CA PHE A 449 -2.65 -2.96 22.88
C PHE A 449 -2.14 -1.52 22.91
N ASN A 450 -2.83 -0.69 23.68
CA ASN A 450 -2.36 0.67 23.93
C ASN A 450 -1.11 0.63 24.81
N THR A 451 -0.25 1.63 24.66
CA THR A 451 0.90 1.80 25.57
C THR A 451 0.71 3.07 26.39
N PRO A 452 1.34 3.17 27.58
CA PRO A 452 1.35 4.42 28.33
C PRO A 452 1.86 5.62 27.54
N GLU A 453 2.75 5.37 26.57
CA GLU A 453 3.34 6.37 25.67
C GLU A 453 2.44 6.72 24.47
N ASP A 454 1.62 5.78 23.98
CA ASP A 454 0.64 5.98 22.90
C ASP A 454 -0.74 5.41 23.27
N PRO A 455 -1.60 6.20 23.95
CA PRO A 455 -2.93 5.76 24.36
C PRO A 455 -3.94 5.66 23.21
N THR A 456 -3.54 6.05 21.99
CA THR A 456 -4.35 5.97 20.76
C THR A 456 -3.80 4.94 19.78
N ARG A 457 -2.82 4.14 20.20
CA ARG A 457 -2.16 3.14 19.37
C ARG A 457 -3.14 2.15 18.77
N GLN A 458 -4.03 1.60 19.60
CA GLN A 458 -5.05 0.65 19.17
C GLN A 458 -5.96 1.27 18.09
N ASP A 459 -6.38 2.53 18.26
CA ASP A 459 -7.24 3.22 17.29
C ASP A 459 -6.57 3.39 15.93
N ARG A 460 -5.27 3.70 15.91
CA ARG A 460 -4.49 3.85 14.68
C ARG A 460 -4.29 2.51 13.97
N LEU A 461 -4.03 1.44 14.72
CA LEU A 461 -3.85 0.10 14.16
C LEU A 461 -5.17 -0.45 13.59
N LEU A 462 -6.25 -0.35 14.36
CA LEU A 462 -7.58 -0.82 13.97
C LEU A 462 -8.31 0.14 13.00
N ALA A 463 -7.66 1.22 12.58
CA ALA A 463 -8.17 2.02 11.46
C ALA A 463 -8.06 1.24 10.14
N SER A 464 -7.04 0.36 10.02
CA SER A 464 -6.87 -0.55 8.89
C SER A 464 -7.78 -1.75 9.05
N ARG A 465 -8.63 -1.96 8.05
CA ARG A 465 -9.48 -3.14 7.96
C ARG A 465 -8.68 -4.43 7.83
N ILE A 466 -7.57 -4.40 7.10
CA ILE A 466 -6.68 -5.55 6.94
C ILE A 466 -6.07 -5.97 8.29
N VAL A 467 -5.71 -5.00 9.14
CA VAL A 467 -5.23 -5.29 10.50
C VAL A 467 -6.32 -5.88 11.37
N GLU A 468 -7.54 -5.31 11.35
CA GLU A 468 -8.68 -5.90 12.09
C GLU A 468 -8.87 -7.39 11.75
N GLU A 469 -8.86 -7.71 10.46
CA GLU A 469 -9.14 -9.05 9.95
C GLU A 469 -7.99 -10.03 10.22
N SER A 470 -6.76 -9.56 10.14
CA SER A 470 -5.56 -10.33 10.49
C SER A 470 -5.58 -10.73 11.97
N ILE A 471 -5.95 -9.81 12.85
CA ILE A 471 -6.05 -10.08 14.30
C ILE A 471 -7.24 -10.96 14.64
N ILE A 472 -8.40 -10.75 14.00
CA ILE A 472 -9.56 -11.64 14.16
C ILE A 472 -9.22 -13.05 13.68
N ASN A 473 -8.49 -13.21 12.58
CA ASN A 473 -8.03 -14.50 12.10
C ASN A 473 -7.09 -15.18 13.09
N LYS A 474 -6.16 -14.43 13.69
CA LYS A 474 -5.30 -14.95 14.77
C LYS A 474 -6.12 -15.43 15.97
N ILE A 475 -7.10 -14.64 16.43
CA ILE A 475 -7.99 -15.03 17.54
C ILE A 475 -8.79 -16.29 17.20
N ASN A 476 -9.38 -16.36 16.01
CA ASN A 476 -10.14 -17.52 15.56
C ASN A 476 -9.25 -18.77 15.46
N THR A 477 -8.03 -18.64 14.94
CA THR A 477 -7.08 -19.75 14.80
C THR A 477 -6.71 -20.34 16.16
N GLU A 478 -6.46 -19.51 17.17
CA GLU A 478 -6.13 -20.02 18.51
C GLU A 478 -7.34 -20.66 19.22
N MET A 479 -8.56 -20.22 18.91
CA MET A 479 -9.80 -20.77 19.45
C MET A 479 -10.26 -22.07 18.76
N ASP A 480 -9.97 -22.21 17.47
CA ASP A 480 -10.41 -23.35 16.65
C ASP A 480 -9.65 -24.64 17.02
N ALA A 481 -10.14 -25.77 16.47
CA ALA A 481 -9.58 -27.09 16.79
C ALA A 481 -8.08 -27.19 16.46
N GLY A 482 -7.26 -27.51 17.46
CA GLY A 482 -5.80 -27.56 17.37
C GLY A 482 -5.07 -26.28 17.78
N GLY A 483 -5.79 -25.18 18.05
CA GLY A 483 -5.25 -23.94 18.59
C GLY A 483 -4.93 -24.03 20.09
N SER A 484 -4.15 -23.07 20.62
CA SER A 484 -3.71 -23.05 22.02
C SER A 484 -4.83 -22.76 23.02
N LEU A 485 -5.89 -22.10 22.56
CA LEU A 485 -7.07 -21.69 23.32
C LEU A 485 -8.30 -22.54 22.98
N GLU A 486 -8.14 -23.68 22.27
CA GLU A 486 -9.24 -24.60 21.97
C GLU A 486 -9.98 -25.00 23.25
N GLY A 487 -11.29 -24.71 23.28
CA GLY A 487 -12.16 -25.01 24.41
C GLY A 487 -11.94 -24.16 25.66
N LYS A 488 -10.95 -23.24 25.65
CA LYS A 488 -10.75 -22.21 26.68
C LYS A 488 -11.41 -20.90 26.29
N LEU A 489 -11.10 -20.40 25.09
CA LEU A 489 -11.78 -19.27 24.47
C LEU A 489 -12.96 -19.83 23.66
N VAL A 490 -14.16 -19.31 23.87
CA VAL A 490 -15.36 -19.79 23.16
C VAL A 490 -16.21 -18.66 22.63
N LYS A 491 -16.81 -18.88 21.46
CA LYS A 491 -17.81 -17.97 20.88
C LYS A 491 -19.15 -18.11 21.63
N PRO A 492 -19.80 -17.01 22.02
CA PRO A 492 -21.13 -17.06 22.59
C PRO A 492 -22.17 -17.52 21.56
N ASP A 493 -23.29 -18.05 22.05
CA ASP A 493 -24.40 -18.46 21.18
C ASP A 493 -24.91 -17.26 20.36
N GLY A 494 -25.08 -17.47 19.05
CA GLY A 494 -25.58 -16.44 18.14
C GLY A 494 -24.57 -15.39 17.69
N PHE A 495 -23.29 -15.49 18.08
CA PHE A 495 -22.23 -14.59 17.62
C PHE A 495 -22.14 -14.54 16.09
N GLN A 496 -22.18 -13.34 15.51
CA GLN A 496 -22.06 -13.12 14.07
C GLN A 496 -20.74 -12.40 13.74
N GLU A 497 -20.26 -12.55 12.52
CA GLU A 497 -19.04 -11.88 12.04
C GLU A 497 -19.13 -10.35 12.17
N SER A 498 -20.30 -9.77 11.90
CA SER A 498 -20.55 -8.34 12.09
C SER A 498 -20.39 -7.85 13.53
N ASP A 499 -20.45 -8.73 14.52
CA ASP A 499 -20.30 -8.36 15.93
C ASP A 499 -18.87 -7.90 16.25
N TRP A 500 -17.87 -8.32 15.46
CA TRP A 500 -16.48 -7.93 15.66
C TRP A 500 -16.23 -6.43 15.51
N TYR A 501 -16.90 -5.81 14.55
CA TYR A 501 -16.46 -4.53 13.99
C TYR A 501 -17.24 -3.32 14.52
N GLY A 502 -16.65 -2.13 14.34
CA GLY A 502 -17.20 -0.85 14.75
C GLY A 502 -16.47 -0.24 15.95
N GLU A 503 -16.73 1.05 16.22
CA GLU A 503 -16.08 1.79 17.32
C GLU A 503 -16.30 1.13 18.69
N ASP A 504 -17.46 0.52 18.90
CA ASP A 504 -17.82 -0.23 20.11
C ASP A 504 -17.92 -1.75 19.85
N GLY A 505 -17.33 -2.23 18.75
CA GLY A 505 -17.38 -3.61 18.30
C GLY A 505 -16.69 -4.59 19.26
N GLU A 506 -16.98 -5.88 19.12
CA GLU A 506 -16.44 -6.92 19.99
C GLU A 506 -14.90 -6.99 19.94
N LEU A 507 -14.25 -6.70 18.81
CA LEU A 507 -12.79 -6.75 18.72
C LEU A 507 -12.13 -5.82 19.74
N ARG A 508 -12.61 -4.59 19.86
CA ARG A 508 -12.08 -3.59 20.80
C ARG A 508 -12.34 -3.98 22.25
N ARG A 509 -13.56 -4.45 22.55
CA ARG A 509 -13.90 -4.94 23.89
C ARG A 509 -13.06 -6.14 24.28
N PHE A 510 -12.86 -7.06 23.35
CA PHE A 510 -12.02 -8.24 23.53
C PHE A 510 -10.57 -7.86 23.77
N LEU A 511 -9.99 -6.95 22.96
CA LEU A 511 -8.61 -6.47 23.12
C LEU A 511 -8.39 -5.80 24.49
N ASN A 512 -9.34 -4.97 24.95
CA ASN A 512 -9.24 -4.35 26.27
C ASN A 512 -9.37 -5.38 27.41
N ALA A 513 -10.24 -6.37 27.27
CA ALA A 513 -10.40 -7.43 28.27
C ALA A 513 -9.20 -8.39 28.30
N ILE A 514 -8.67 -8.77 27.14
CA ILE A 514 -7.55 -9.71 27.05
C ILE A 514 -6.24 -9.07 27.51
N GLU A 515 -6.04 -7.77 27.29
CA GLU A 515 -4.91 -7.01 27.85
C GLU A 515 -4.85 -7.14 29.38
N VAL A 516 -6.01 -6.99 30.05
CA VAL A 516 -6.13 -7.18 31.50
C VAL A 516 -5.84 -8.63 31.90
N LEU A 517 -6.34 -9.61 31.14
CA LEU A 517 -6.14 -11.04 31.47
C LEU A 517 -4.70 -11.51 31.29
N LEU A 518 -3.96 -10.98 30.32
CA LEU A 518 -2.62 -11.47 30.01
C LEU A 518 -1.57 -11.07 31.04
N ASP A 519 -1.71 -9.90 31.68
CA ASP A 519 -0.73 -9.36 32.64
C ASP A 519 0.72 -9.42 32.10
N GLY A 520 0.87 -9.18 30.79
CA GLY A 520 2.15 -9.23 30.07
C GLY A 520 2.60 -10.61 29.55
N ASP A 521 1.74 -11.63 29.58
CA ASP A 521 1.95 -12.92 28.90
C ASP A 521 1.49 -12.86 27.42
N ASP A 522 1.88 -13.85 26.64
CA ASP A 522 1.50 -13.99 25.23
C ASP A 522 0.04 -14.46 25.11
N PHE A 523 -0.67 -14.02 24.05
CA PHE A 523 -2.09 -14.32 23.86
C PHE A 523 -2.43 -15.81 23.91
N GLU A 524 -1.56 -16.67 23.36
CA GLU A 524 -1.72 -18.12 23.32
C GLU A 524 -1.74 -18.76 24.72
N ASN A 525 -1.23 -18.05 25.74
CA ASN A 525 -1.21 -18.49 27.13
C ASN A 525 -2.41 -17.93 27.92
N ALA A 526 -3.35 -17.23 27.28
CA ALA A 526 -4.50 -16.65 27.96
C ALA A 526 -5.26 -17.69 28.79
N GLU A 527 -5.57 -17.31 30.04
CA GLU A 527 -6.34 -18.11 30.98
C GLU A 527 -7.55 -17.34 31.48
N PHE A 528 -8.74 -17.89 31.22
CA PHE A 528 -10.05 -17.38 31.65
C PHE A 528 -10.43 -17.93 33.03
N LYS A 529 -9.56 -17.65 34.00
CA LYS A 529 -9.73 -18.04 35.41
C LYS A 529 -10.76 -17.16 36.10
N VAL A 530 -11.68 -17.77 36.84
CA VAL A 530 -12.77 -17.08 37.55
C VAL A 530 -12.24 -16.03 38.53
N GLU A 531 -11.15 -16.34 39.24
CA GLU A 531 -10.53 -15.44 40.20
C GLU A 531 -9.94 -14.15 39.60
N LYS A 532 -9.74 -14.07 38.28
CA LYS A 532 -9.32 -12.83 37.61
C LYS A 532 -10.45 -11.79 37.51
N PHE A 533 -11.69 -12.18 37.78
CA PHE A 533 -12.88 -11.33 37.66
C PHE A 533 -13.39 -10.80 39.01
N PHE A 534 -12.65 -11.03 40.10
CA PHE A 534 -13.01 -10.57 41.45
C PHE A 534 -12.63 -9.10 41.70
N ASP A 535 -11.74 -8.53 40.89
CA ASP A 535 -11.38 -7.12 41.04
C ASP A 535 -12.43 -6.22 40.38
N ASP A 536 -13.18 -5.46 41.19
CA ASP A 536 -14.27 -4.57 40.74
C ASP A 536 -13.83 -3.60 39.62
N ASP A 537 -12.61 -3.06 39.71
CA ASP A 537 -12.09 -2.07 38.75
C ASP A 537 -11.87 -2.68 37.36
N SER A 538 -11.57 -3.98 37.29
CA SER A 538 -11.35 -4.70 36.03
C SER A 538 -12.53 -5.56 35.58
N GLN A 539 -13.44 -5.94 36.48
CA GLN A 539 -14.60 -6.78 36.19
C GLN A 539 -15.46 -6.19 35.07
N ASP A 540 -15.73 -4.89 35.10
CA ASP A 540 -16.52 -4.23 34.06
C ASP A 540 -15.85 -4.26 32.67
N ILE A 541 -14.53 -4.15 32.62
CA ILE A 541 -13.74 -4.23 31.38
C ILE A 541 -13.80 -5.66 30.84
N LEU A 542 -13.61 -6.65 31.71
CA LEU A 542 -13.60 -8.07 31.36
C LEU A 542 -14.97 -8.55 30.86
N LEU A 543 -16.05 -8.17 31.55
CA LEU A 543 -17.42 -8.55 31.20
C LEU A 543 -18.00 -7.75 30.03
N ALA A 544 -17.33 -6.69 29.56
CA ALA A 544 -17.75 -5.97 28.37
C ALA A 544 -17.60 -6.80 27.08
N SER A 545 -16.62 -7.72 27.05
CA SER A 545 -16.40 -8.64 25.93
C SER A 545 -17.26 -9.89 26.07
N ARG A 546 -18.11 -10.13 25.06
CA ARG A 546 -18.97 -11.33 25.03
C ARG A 546 -18.17 -12.61 24.86
N LEU A 547 -17.01 -12.57 24.19
CA LEU A 547 -16.11 -13.73 24.10
C LEU A 547 -15.49 -14.08 25.45
N VAL A 548 -14.99 -13.07 26.19
CA VAL A 548 -14.42 -13.28 27.52
C VAL A 548 -15.49 -13.77 28.50
N GLU A 549 -16.68 -13.16 28.47
CA GLU A 549 -17.85 -13.56 29.26
C GLU A 549 -18.22 -15.03 28.99
N ALA A 550 -18.34 -15.44 27.73
CA ALA A 550 -18.65 -16.83 27.37
C ALA A 550 -17.55 -17.81 27.79
N SER A 551 -16.29 -17.37 27.76
CA SER A 551 -15.12 -18.19 28.12
C SER A 551 -15.05 -18.47 29.61
N VAL A 552 -15.29 -17.46 30.46
CA VAL A 552 -15.36 -17.69 31.91
C VAL A 552 -16.57 -18.53 32.31
N VAL A 553 -17.73 -18.32 31.66
CA VAL A 553 -18.91 -19.18 31.86
C VAL A 553 -18.61 -20.62 31.48
N ASN A 554 -17.92 -20.85 30.37
CA ASN A 554 -17.51 -22.19 29.95
C ASN A 554 -16.56 -22.85 30.96
N THR A 555 -15.63 -22.10 31.56
CA THR A 555 -14.78 -22.58 32.66
C THR A 555 -15.65 -23.02 33.86
N ILE A 556 -16.59 -22.18 34.30
CA ILE A 556 -17.49 -22.49 35.43
C ILE A 556 -18.32 -23.74 35.14
N GLU A 557 -18.94 -23.81 33.97
CA GLU A 557 -19.79 -24.93 33.55
C GLU A 557 -19.00 -26.24 33.44
N THR A 558 -17.74 -26.17 33.00
CA THR A 558 -16.83 -27.32 32.95
C THR A 558 -16.54 -27.86 34.35
N GLU A 559 -16.29 -26.98 35.33
CA GLU A 559 -16.07 -27.39 36.73
C GLU A 559 -17.33 -27.97 37.38
N ILE A 560 -18.52 -27.50 36.99
CA ILE A 560 -19.80 -28.09 37.46
C ILE A 560 -19.98 -29.51 36.93
N ASP A 561 -19.59 -29.77 35.68
CA ASP A 561 -19.87 -31.03 34.98
C ASP A 561 -18.76 -32.07 35.06
N ASP A 562 -17.50 -31.69 35.32
CA ASP A 562 -16.36 -32.61 35.40
C ASP A 562 -16.37 -33.43 36.70
N PRO A 563 -16.58 -34.76 36.67
CA PRO A 563 -16.57 -35.59 37.88
C PRO A 563 -15.25 -35.60 38.68
N MET A 564 -14.17 -35.08 38.12
CA MET A 564 -12.89 -34.91 38.81
C MET A 564 -12.75 -33.56 39.53
N SER A 565 -13.61 -32.58 39.23
CA SER A 565 -13.61 -31.28 39.89
C SER A 565 -14.06 -31.42 41.35
N PRO A 566 -13.45 -30.67 42.30
CA PRO A 566 -13.97 -30.51 43.66
C PRO A 566 -15.38 -29.89 43.70
N LEU A 567 -15.75 -29.14 42.66
CA LEU A 567 -17.05 -28.49 42.55
C LEU A 567 -18.13 -29.44 42.01
N TYR A 568 -17.75 -30.59 41.45
CA TYR A 568 -18.70 -31.55 40.91
C TYR A 568 -19.69 -32.04 41.96
N GLY A 569 -20.97 -31.77 41.70
CA GLY A 569 -22.05 -32.10 42.62
C GLY A 569 -22.12 -31.22 43.87
N ASN A 570 -21.15 -30.35 44.12
CA ASN A 570 -21.21 -29.34 45.19
C ASN A 570 -21.77 -28.02 44.66
N LEU A 571 -21.33 -27.60 43.46
CA LEU A 571 -21.89 -26.50 42.70
C LEU A 571 -22.97 -27.03 41.76
N VAL A 572 -24.19 -26.49 41.82
CA VAL A 572 -25.31 -26.94 41.00
C VAL A 572 -26.10 -25.81 40.37
N ARG A 573 -26.65 -26.11 39.19
CA ARG A 573 -27.56 -25.21 38.46
C ARG A 573 -28.95 -25.27 39.11
N PRO A 574 -29.62 -24.12 39.27
CA PRO A 574 -31.00 -24.09 39.74
C PRO A 574 -31.95 -24.73 38.73
N ASP A 575 -33.14 -25.13 39.19
CA ASP A 575 -34.14 -25.75 38.33
C ASP A 575 -34.60 -24.76 37.22
N GLY A 576 -34.58 -25.23 35.97
CA GLY A 576 -34.97 -24.41 34.81
C GLY A 576 -33.92 -23.38 34.36
N PHE A 577 -32.73 -23.39 34.96
CA PHE A 577 -31.62 -22.53 34.56
C PHE A 577 -31.10 -22.88 33.17
N THR A 578 -30.89 -21.85 32.35
CA THR A 578 -30.42 -21.96 30.96
C THR A 578 -29.12 -21.18 30.79
N LYS A 579 -28.39 -21.45 29.70
CA LYS A 579 -27.17 -20.70 29.39
C LYS A 579 -27.41 -19.19 29.30
N GLN A 580 -28.59 -18.75 28.85
CA GLN A 580 -28.89 -17.34 28.69
C GLN A 580 -28.98 -16.59 30.03
N ASP A 581 -29.30 -17.30 31.13
CA ASP A 581 -29.40 -16.70 32.45
C ASP A 581 -28.04 -16.18 32.97
N TRP A 582 -26.93 -16.70 32.46
CA TRP A 582 -25.58 -16.20 32.80
C TRP A 582 -25.33 -14.78 32.33
N TYR A 583 -25.86 -14.41 31.17
CA TYR A 583 -25.40 -13.26 30.40
C TYR A 583 -26.26 -12.01 30.62
N GLY A 584 -25.63 -10.83 30.57
CA GLY A 584 -26.30 -9.53 30.62
C GLY A 584 -25.80 -8.63 31.74
N GLU A 585 -26.19 -7.35 31.72
CA GLU A 585 -25.77 -6.35 32.71
C GLU A 585 -26.14 -6.77 34.15
N ASP A 586 -27.33 -7.36 34.31
CA ASP A 586 -27.84 -7.98 35.54
C ASP A 586 -27.82 -9.53 35.46
N GLY A 587 -26.95 -10.10 34.62
CA GLY A 587 -26.85 -11.54 34.41
C GLY A 587 -26.32 -12.30 35.63
N GLU A 588 -26.60 -13.60 35.71
CA GLU A 588 -26.18 -14.44 36.82
C GLU A 588 -24.64 -14.48 36.97
N LEU A 589 -23.87 -14.28 35.90
CA LEU A 589 -22.40 -14.33 35.99
C LEU A 589 -21.84 -13.29 36.95
N ARG A 590 -22.32 -12.05 36.90
CA ARG A 590 -21.84 -10.99 37.79
C ARG A 590 -22.17 -11.29 39.24
N LEU A 591 -23.43 -11.68 39.50
CA LEU A 591 -23.87 -12.08 40.83
C LEU A 591 -23.05 -13.26 41.35
N PHE A 592 -22.80 -14.26 40.49
CA PHE A 592 -22.00 -15.42 40.81
C PHE A 592 -20.56 -15.08 41.17
N LEU A 593 -19.89 -14.23 40.38
CA LEU A 593 -18.50 -13.82 40.63
C LEU A 593 -18.38 -13.13 41.99
N ASN A 594 -19.28 -12.19 42.28
CA ASN A 594 -19.30 -11.45 43.55
C ASN A 594 -19.57 -12.39 44.73
N SER A 595 -20.56 -13.30 44.60
CA SER A 595 -20.85 -14.30 45.63
C SER A 595 -19.67 -15.23 45.90
N ILE A 596 -18.95 -15.65 44.85
CA ILE A 596 -17.80 -16.55 44.95
C ILE A 596 -16.60 -15.85 45.59
N GLU A 597 -16.34 -14.58 45.25
CA GLU A 597 -15.28 -13.79 45.88
C GLU A 597 -15.48 -13.71 47.41
N LEU A 598 -16.71 -13.39 47.84
CA LEU A 598 -17.07 -13.31 49.26
C LEU A 598 -16.90 -14.65 49.98
N LEU A 599 -17.15 -15.77 49.29
CA LEU A 599 -16.96 -17.12 49.83
C LEU A 599 -15.48 -17.50 50.01
N LEU A 600 -14.63 -17.09 49.06
CA LEU A 600 -13.25 -17.53 48.96
C LEU A 600 -12.29 -16.65 49.76
N GLY A 601 -12.60 -15.38 49.96
CA GLY A 601 -11.65 -14.44 50.54
C GLY A 601 -10.42 -14.21 49.64
N PRO A 602 -9.53 -13.28 50.01
CA PRO A 602 -8.53 -12.75 49.08
C PRO A 602 -7.46 -13.80 48.72
N GLY A 603 -7.35 -14.10 47.42
CA GLY A 603 -6.27 -14.91 46.84
C GLY A 603 -6.46 -16.43 46.88
N GLU A 604 -7.66 -16.91 47.20
CA GLU A 604 -8.03 -18.34 47.10
C GLU A 604 -8.53 -18.68 45.70
N ASN A 605 -8.46 -19.96 45.30
CA ASN A 605 -8.89 -20.39 43.95
C ASN A 605 -10.40 -20.69 43.92
N PHE A 606 -11.02 -20.46 42.78
CA PHE A 606 -12.43 -20.79 42.54
C PHE A 606 -12.83 -22.21 42.97
N THR A 607 -11.99 -23.20 42.65
CA THR A 607 -12.28 -24.62 42.93
C THR A 607 -12.23 -24.99 44.41
N ASP A 608 -11.72 -24.10 45.28
CA ASP A 608 -11.71 -24.27 46.73
C ASP A 608 -13.02 -23.81 47.39
N ALA A 609 -13.98 -23.28 46.61
CA ALA A 609 -15.23 -22.73 47.11
C ALA A 609 -16.08 -23.80 47.81
N LYS A 610 -16.66 -23.42 48.95
CA LYS A 610 -17.52 -24.29 49.75
C LYS A 610 -18.90 -23.69 49.92
N PHE A 611 -19.91 -24.46 49.56
CA PHE A 611 -21.32 -24.12 49.66
C PHE A 611 -21.96 -24.75 50.90
N ASP A 612 -21.24 -24.72 52.03
CA ASP A 612 -21.74 -25.26 53.30
C ASP A 612 -22.35 -24.16 54.17
N VAL A 613 -23.05 -24.55 55.23
CA VAL A 613 -23.75 -23.58 56.09
C VAL A 613 -22.77 -22.64 56.81
N ASP A 614 -21.57 -23.12 57.17
CA ASP A 614 -20.64 -22.32 57.95
C ASP A 614 -20.03 -21.17 57.14
N THR A 615 -19.86 -21.34 55.82
CA THR A 615 -19.32 -20.29 54.94
C THR A 615 -20.33 -19.19 54.60
N ILE A 616 -21.62 -19.50 54.65
CA ILE A 616 -22.70 -18.57 54.32
C ILE A 616 -23.13 -17.72 55.52
N LEU A 617 -22.95 -18.24 56.74
CA LEU A 617 -23.33 -17.53 57.96
C LEU A 617 -22.43 -16.31 58.19
N GLY A 618 -23.00 -15.11 58.17
CA GLY A 618 -22.23 -13.88 58.38
C GLY A 618 -23.00 -12.61 58.08
N SER A 619 -22.29 -11.48 58.03
CA SER A 619 -22.86 -10.20 57.59
C SER A 619 -23.18 -10.18 56.10
N ASP A 620 -22.45 -10.98 55.32
CA ASP A 620 -22.44 -10.93 53.86
C ASP A 620 -23.37 -12.01 53.27
N GLN A 621 -24.14 -12.69 54.12
CA GLN A 621 -25.07 -13.77 53.77
C GLN A 621 -25.99 -13.37 52.61
N GLU A 622 -26.56 -12.17 52.66
CA GLU A 622 -27.54 -11.75 51.66
C GLU A 622 -26.90 -11.52 50.29
N GLU A 623 -25.70 -10.94 50.27
CA GLU A 623 -24.92 -10.67 49.06
C GLU A 623 -24.43 -11.99 48.43
N ILE A 624 -23.94 -12.94 49.25
CA ILE A 624 -23.56 -14.27 48.77
C ILE A 624 -24.74 -15.01 48.14
N LEU A 625 -25.95 -14.86 48.70
CA LEU A 625 -27.15 -15.52 48.22
C LEU A 625 -27.90 -14.74 47.13
N GLU A 626 -27.30 -13.69 46.55
CA GLU A 626 -27.85 -13.04 45.35
C GLU A 626 -27.66 -13.92 44.09
N SER A 627 -26.55 -14.66 44.01
CA SER A 627 -26.35 -15.68 42.97
C SER A 627 -27.31 -16.86 43.17
N ARG A 628 -28.14 -17.11 42.15
CA ARG A 628 -29.06 -18.27 42.12
C ARG A 628 -28.29 -19.59 42.08
N VAL A 629 -27.12 -19.61 41.44
CA VAL A 629 -26.26 -20.80 41.35
C VAL A 629 -25.63 -21.12 42.72
N VAL A 630 -25.15 -20.11 43.44
CA VAL A 630 -24.65 -20.29 44.82
C VAL A 630 -25.80 -20.69 45.76
N GLU A 631 -26.96 -20.02 45.68
CA GLU A 631 -28.13 -20.35 46.50
C GLU A 631 -28.59 -21.81 46.31
N ALA A 632 -28.70 -22.27 45.05
CA ALA A 632 -29.08 -23.65 44.74
C ALA A 632 -28.08 -24.67 45.31
N SER A 633 -26.80 -24.33 45.31
CA SER A 633 -25.70 -25.15 45.83
C SER A 633 -25.79 -25.32 47.35
N VAL A 634 -26.08 -24.24 48.07
CA VAL A 634 -26.31 -24.29 49.52
C VAL A 634 -27.58 -25.08 49.84
N ILE A 635 -28.67 -24.86 49.09
CA ILE A 635 -29.92 -25.64 49.26
C ILE A 635 -29.66 -27.13 49.11
N LYS A 636 -28.86 -27.53 48.12
CA LYS A 636 -28.48 -28.93 47.93
C LYS A 636 -27.71 -29.47 49.12
N PHE A 637 -26.69 -28.75 49.60
CA PHE A 637 -25.93 -29.15 50.79
C PHE A 637 -26.84 -29.39 51.99
N VAL A 638 -27.81 -28.49 52.23
CA VAL A 638 -28.78 -28.62 53.31
C VAL A 638 -29.67 -29.86 53.12
N LYS A 639 -30.19 -30.09 51.92
CA LYS A 639 -31.05 -31.26 51.60
C LYS A 639 -30.34 -32.60 51.76
N GLU A 640 -29.04 -32.65 51.46
CA GLU A 640 -28.24 -33.88 51.53
C GLU A 640 -27.59 -34.12 52.90
N SER A 641 -27.74 -33.19 53.84
CA SER A 641 -27.21 -33.31 55.20
C SER A 641 -27.86 -34.48 55.96
N ASP A 642 -27.04 -35.38 56.51
CA ASP A 642 -27.48 -36.49 57.35
C ASP A 642 -27.88 -36.06 58.77
N LYS A 643 -27.62 -34.80 59.13
CA LYS A 643 -27.98 -34.19 60.42
C LYS A 643 -29.41 -33.63 60.45
N LEU A 644 -30.01 -33.44 59.27
CA LEU A 644 -31.27 -32.74 59.13
C LEU A 644 -32.36 -33.69 58.68
N VAL A 645 -33.58 -33.37 59.11
CA VAL A 645 -34.78 -34.06 58.69
C VAL A 645 -35.47 -33.19 57.66
N ILE A 646 -35.38 -33.58 56.39
CA ILE A 646 -36.07 -32.88 55.32
C ILE A 646 -37.54 -33.32 55.31
N PRO A 647 -38.50 -32.40 55.51
CA PRO A 647 -39.92 -32.73 55.45
C PRO A 647 -40.34 -33.37 54.12
N ASP A 648 -41.00 -34.52 54.19
CA ASP A 648 -41.57 -35.24 53.04
C ASP A 648 -43.10 -35.31 53.20
N ASN A 649 -43.83 -34.82 52.20
CA ASN A 649 -45.29 -34.80 52.16
C ASN A 649 -45.91 -36.21 52.08
N ASN A 650 -45.11 -37.24 51.77
CA ASN A 650 -45.53 -38.63 51.74
C ASN A 650 -45.38 -39.35 53.10
N ASN A 651 -44.73 -38.72 54.09
CA ASN A 651 -44.56 -39.29 55.42
C ASN A 651 -45.67 -38.79 56.37
N PRO A 652 -46.63 -39.65 56.77
CA PRO A 652 -47.80 -39.24 57.57
C PRO A 652 -47.47 -38.88 59.02
N THR A 653 -46.22 -39.04 59.45
CA THR A 653 -45.75 -38.75 60.82
C THR A 653 -45.61 -37.25 61.09
N PHE A 654 -45.76 -36.43 60.05
CA PHE A 654 -45.10 -35.13 59.92
C PHE A 654 -45.97 -34.15 59.11
N TYR A 655 -46.87 -33.41 59.78
CA TYR A 655 -47.80 -32.47 59.15
C TYR A 655 -47.20 -31.05 59.05
N TYR A 656 -46.17 -30.88 58.22
CA TYR A 656 -45.50 -29.58 58.01
C TYR A 656 -46.15 -28.69 56.94
N PHE A 657 -47.07 -29.27 56.16
CA PHE A 657 -47.65 -28.67 54.97
C PHE A 657 -49.10 -28.24 55.26
N ASP A 658 -49.42 -26.95 55.07
CA ASP A 658 -50.80 -26.45 55.16
C ASP A 658 -51.54 -26.65 53.82
N SER A 659 -52.82 -26.25 53.76
CA SER A 659 -53.66 -26.38 52.55
C SER A 659 -53.18 -25.59 51.31
N ASN A 660 -52.16 -24.76 51.43
CA ASN A 660 -51.56 -23.91 50.41
C ASN A 660 -50.17 -24.39 49.93
N TYR A 661 -49.53 -25.35 50.60
CA TYR A 661 -48.18 -25.80 50.26
C TYR A 661 -48.13 -27.32 50.00
N GLU A 662 -47.88 -27.72 48.75
CA GLU A 662 -47.65 -29.13 48.39
C GLU A 662 -46.17 -29.55 48.54
N ALA A 663 -45.25 -28.58 48.67
CA ALA A 663 -43.81 -28.77 48.86
C ALA A 663 -43.16 -27.55 49.57
N ILE A 664 -41.93 -27.71 50.08
CA ILE A 664 -41.14 -26.61 50.65
C ILE A 664 -40.68 -25.68 49.53
N VAL A 665 -40.93 -24.38 49.69
CA VAL A 665 -40.36 -23.32 48.86
C VAL A 665 -39.01 -22.91 49.45
N TRP A 666 -37.92 -23.29 48.78
CA TRP A 666 -36.56 -23.10 49.29
C TRP A 666 -36.01 -21.70 49.04
N GLU A 667 -36.23 -21.20 47.83
CA GLU A 667 -35.74 -19.92 47.32
C GLU A 667 -36.71 -18.78 47.66
N ARG A 668 -36.27 -17.54 47.45
CA ARG A 668 -37.16 -16.37 47.54
C ARG A 668 -38.22 -16.41 46.45
N THR A 669 -39.42 -15.94 46.78
CA THR A 669 -40.46 -15.69 45.77
C THR A 669 -40.82 -14.22 45.77
N PHE A 670 -40.98 -13.69 44.57
CA PHE A 670 -41.33 -12.30 44.32
C PHE A 670 -42.66 -12.22 43.58
N ASP A 671 -43.38 -11.11 43.77
CA ASP A 671 -44.59 -10.82 42.99
C ASP A 671 -44.26 -10.26 41.59
N GLU A 672 -45.28 -10.00 40.78
CA GLU A 672 -45.14 -9.45 39.43
C GLU A 672 -44.47 -8.05 39.37
N ASN A 673 -44.21 -7.41 40.51
CA ASN A 673 -43.54 -6.11 40.61
C ASN A 673 -42.23 -6.21 41.40
N ASP A 674 -41.61 -7.40 41.44
CA ASP A 674 -40.35 -7.69 42.13
C ASP A 674 -40.36 -7.40 43.65
N ASN A 675 -41.54 -7.38 44.28
CA ASN A 675 -41.60 -7.28 45.75
C ASN A 675 -41.50 -8.67 46.36
N LEU A 676 -40.71 -8.79 47.43
CA LEU A 676 -40.55 -10.03 48.18
C LEU A 676 -41.90 -10.50 48.75
N VAL A 677 -42.35 -11.68 48.34
CA VAL A 677 -43.57 -12.36 48.82
C VAL A 677 -43.22 -13.38 49.90
N ASP A 678 -42.15 -14.14 49.69
CA ASP A 678 -41.63 -15.14 50.62
C ASP A 678 -40.10 -15.09 50.64
N GLU A 679 -39.52 -15.06 51.84
CA GLU A 679 -38.07 -15.05 52.05
C GLU A 679 -37.39 -16.40 51.77
N GLY A 680 -38.19 -17.47 51.62
CA GLY A 680 -37.71 -18.82 51.31
C GLY A 680 -37.27 -19.61 52.55
N GLU A 681 -37.35 -20.94 52.48
CA GLU A 681 -36.92 -21.83 53.57
C GLU A 681 -35.42 -21.75 53.84
N LEU A 682 -34.56 -21.49 52.84
CA LEU A 682 -33.11 -21.42 53.07
C LEU A 682 -32.76 -20.32 54.08
N ARG A 683 -33.31 -19.12 53.92
CA ARG A 683 -32.99 -17.97 54.79
C ARG A 683 -33.57 -18.14 56.19
N ARG A 684 -34.77 -18.71 56.31
CA ARG A 684 -35.34 -19.13 57.61
C ARG A 684 -34.47 -20.17 58.29
N PHE A 685 -33.98 -21.16 57.53
CA PHE A 685 -33.07 -22.20 58.01
C PHE A 685 -31.76 -21.60 58.51
N LEU A 686 -31.09 -20.75 57.72
CA LEU A 686 -29.84 -20.11 58.10
C LEU A 686 -30.01 -19.22 59.35
N ALA A 687 -31.10 -18.44 59.44
CA ALA A 687 -31.40 -17.62 60.62
C ALA A 687 -31.60 -18.48 61.89
N GLY A 688 -32.33 -19.59 61.77
CA GLY A 688 -32.52 -20.54 62.87
C GLY A 688 -31.24 -21.25 63.27
N VAL A 689 -30.42 -21.69 62.30
CA VAL A 689 -29.11 -22.31 62.56
C VAL A 689 -28.17 -21.32 63.23
N ASN A 690 -28.09 -20.06 62.77
CA ASN A 690 -27.28 -19.03 63.41
C ASN A 690 -27.65 -18.85 64.89
N THR A 691 -28.96 -18.85 65.18
CA THR A 691 -29.50 -18.75 66.54
C THR A 691 -29.10 -19.96 67.40
N LEU A 692 -29.10 -21.17 66.84
CA LEU A 692 -28.73 -22.40 67.53
C LEU A 692 -27.22 -22.54 67.74
N LEU A 693 -26.40 -22.16 66.76
CA LEU A 693 -24.96 -22.32 66.80
C LEU A 693 -24.29 -21.36 67.79
N GLY A 694 -24.82 -20.14 67.94
CA GLY A 694 -24.23 -19.13 68.83
C GLY A 694 -22.76 -18.83 68.52
N GLY A 695 -22.33 -19.00 67.27
CA GLY A 695 -20.94 -18.86 66.81
C GLY A 695 -20.11 -20.15 66.75
N ASN A 696 -20.69 -21.32 67.00
CA ASN A 696 -20.05 -22.62 66.74
C ASN A 696 -20.23 -23.05 65.26
N SER A 697 -19.49 -24.06 64.81
CA SER A 697 -19.61 -24.61 63.44
C SER A 697 -20.73 -25.64 63.33
N PHE A 698 -21.56 -25.51 62.30
CA PHE A 698 -22.60 -26.44 61.87
C PHE A 698 -22.06 -27.86 61.65
N ALA A 699 -20.86 -28.00 61.08
CA ALA A 699 -20.22 -29.31 60.89
C ALA A 699 -19.97 -30.05 62.22
N SER A 700 -19.77 -29.32 63.32
CA SER A 700 -19.59 -29.90 64.66
C SER A 700 -20.85 -29.94 65.53
N PHE A 701 -21.91 -29.26 65.08
CA PHE A 701 -23.14 -29.10 65.85
C PHE A 701 -23.92 -30.41 65.93
N ASN A 702 -24.43 -30.70 67.13
CA ASN A 702 -25.39 -31.76 67.40
C ASN A 702 -26.66 -31.12 67.94
N PHE A 703 -27.82 -31.59 67.50
CA PHE A 703 -29.08 -31.07 68.01
C PHE A 703 -29.35 -31.66 69.40
N THR A 704 -28.92 -30.99 70.48
CA THR A 704 -29.22 -31.41 71.85
C THR A 704 -30.29 -30.56 72.51
N MET A 705 -31.04 -31.14 73.45
CA MET A 705 -32.11 -30.44 74.17
C MET A 705 -31.61 -29.21 74.97
N ASP A 706 -30.38 -29.27 75.49
CA ASP A 706 -29.80 -28.16 76.27
C ASP A 706 -29.48 -26.96 75.37
N GLU A 707 -28.98 -27.20 74.15
CA GLU A 707 -28.73 -26.14 73.15
C GLU A 707 -30.06 -25.55 72.65
N MET A 708 -31.05 -26.40 72.36
CA MET A 708 -32.39 -25.97 71.95
C MET A 708 -33.04 -25.08 73.02
N LEU A 709 -33.00 -25.47 74.30
CA LEU A 709 -33.57 -24.70 75.42
C LEU A 709 -32.92 -23.34 75.66
N SER A 710 -31.74 -23.10 75.08
CA SER A 710 -30.99 -21.85 75.21
C SER A 710 -31.19 -20.86 74.06
N ALA A 711 -31.79 -21.30 72.95
CA ALA A 711 -31.99 -20.52 71.72
C ALA A 711 -33.35 -19.80 71.70
N ASP A 712 -33.48 -18.80 70.82
CA ASP A 712 -34.78 -18.20 70.50
C ASP A 712 -35.59 -19.16 69.61
N PHE A 713 -36.41 -19.98 70.26
CA PHE A 713 -37.26 -20.95 69.57
C PHE A 713 -38.19 -20.32 68.52
N SER A 714 -38.55 -19.04 68.63
CA SER A 714 -39.43 -18.43 67.62
C SER A 714 -38.73 -18.40 66.26
N THR A 715 -37.48 -17.94 66.21
CA THR A 715 -36.68 -17.86 64.98
C THR A 715 -36.27 -19.24 64.48
N VAL A 716 -35.98 -20.17 65.40
CA VAL A 716 -35.62 -21.55 65.02
C VAL A 716 -36.78 -22.30 64.38
N LEU A 717 -38.01 -22.11 64.89
CA LEU A 717 -39.21 -22.77 64.39
C LEU A 717 -39.81 -22.11 63.14
N ASP A 718 -39.30 -20.95 62.71
CA ASP A 718 -39.67 -20.37 61.42
C ASP A 718 -39.19 -21.27 60.26
N SER A 719 -38.09 -22.00 60.43
CA SER A 719 -37.62 -23.02 59.49
C SER A 719 -38.35 -24.35 59.69
N ARG A 720 -38.99 -24.84 58.62
CA ARG A 720 -39.62 -26.17 58.60
C ARG A 720 -38.61 -27.31 58.73
N VAL A 721 -37.41 -27.14 58.19
CA VAL A 721 -36.34 -28.14 58.29
C VAL A 721 -35.84 -28.26 59.74
N LEU A 722 -35.63 -27.14 60.44
CA LEU A 722 -35.22 -27.17 61.85
C LEU A 722 -36.34 -27.65 62.76
N GLU A 723 -37.57 -27.19 62.54
CA GLU A 723 -38.75 -27.69 63.25
C GLU A 723 -38.86 -29.22 63.12
N ALA A 724 -38.64 -29.76 61.92
CA ALA A 724 -38.66 -31.20 61.69
C ALA A 724 -37.55 -31.97 62.39
N THR A 725 -36.35 -31.42 62.32
CA THR A 725 -35.16 -32.00 62.94
C THR A 725 -35.30 -32.04 64.46
N ILE A 726 -35.86 -30.99 65.05
CA ILE A 726 -36.17 -30.92 66.49
C ILE A 726 -37.21 -31.97 66.85
N ALA A 727 -38.32 -32.07 66.12
CA ALA A 727 -39.37 -33.05 66.42
C ALA A 727 -38.87 -34.50 66.34
N GLN A 728 -38.05 -34.84 65.35
CA GLN A 728 -37.41 -36.16 65.31
C GLN A 728 -36.48 -36.38 66.50
N THR A 729 -35.64 -35.39 66.83
CA THR A 729 -34.73 -35.47 67.99
C THR A 729 -35.50 -35.73 69.29
N VAL A 730 -36.62 -35.03 69.50
CA VAL A 730 -37.47 -35.23 70.68
C VAL A 730 -38.16 -36.60 70.62
N SER A 731 -38.64 -37.03 69.44
CA SER A 731 -39.23 -38.34 69.23
C SER A 731 -38.27 -39.49 69.59
N GLU A 732 -37.00 -39.39 69.19
CA GLU A 732 -35.95 -40.35 69.54
C GLU A 732 -35.63 -40.36 71.04
N LEU A 733 -35.71 -39.21 71.72
CA LEU A 733 -35.53 -39.13 73.17
C LEU A 733 -36.65 -39.82 73.95
N VAL A 734 -37.91 -39.72 73.49
CA VAL A 734 -39.09 -40.30 74.17
C VAL A 734 -39.45 -41.71 73.70
N GLY A 735 -38.97 -42.12 72.52
CA GLY A 735 -39.22 -43.42 71.93
C GLY A 735 -38.52 -44.59 72.64
N THR A 736 -38.83 -45.82 72.22
CA THR A 736 -38.30 -47.05 72.86
C THR A 736 -36.77 -47.11 72.77
N GLY A 737 -36.08 -47.15 73.92
CA GLY A 737 -34.62 -47.10 74.04
C GLY A 737 -34.02 -45.70 74.21
N GLY A 738 -34.82 -44.63 74.11
CA GLY A 738 -34.43 -43.25 74.37
C GLY A 738 -34.23 -42.93 75.85
N VAL A 739 -33.61 -41.77 76.15
CA VAL A 739 -33.30 -41.35 77.52
C VAL A 739 -34.56 -41.11 78.37
N LEU A 740 -35.68 -40.79 77.71
CA LEU A 740 -36.99 -40.55 78.33
C LEU A 740 -37.97 -41.71 78.09
N ASP A 741 -37.51 -42.85 77.59
CA ASP A 741 -38.32 -44.06 77.37
C ASP A 741 -39.01 -44.50 78.67
N GLY A 742 -40.33 -44.65 78.62
CA GLY A 742 -41.17 -45.00 79.76
C GLY A 742 -41.44 -43.87 80.76
N TYR A 743 -40.85 -42.68 80.60
CA TYR A 743 -41.16 -41.48 81.40
C TYR A 743 -42.22 -40.60 80.73
N ILE A 744 -42.26 -40.58 79.40
CA ILE A 744 -43.19 -39.82 78.57
C ILE A 744 -43.95 -40.84 77.70
N LEU A 745 -45.25 -41.04 77.95
CA LEU A 745 -46.04 -42.11 77.33
C LEU A 745 -46.59 -41.68 75.96
N GLU A 746 -46.10 -42.28 74.89
CA GLU A 746 -46.63 -42.07 73.54
C GLU A 746 -48.14 -42.35 73.49
N PRO A 747 -48.98 -41.44 72.96
CA PRO A 747 -50.40 -41.65 72.84
C PRO A 747 -50.72 -42.69 71.76
N VAL A 748 -50.74 -43.96 72.16
CA VAL A 748 -51.00 -45.14 71.29
C VAL A 748 -52.36 -45.08 70.58
N GLU A 749 -53.33 -44.35 71.14
CA GLU A 749 -54.66 -44.16 70.53
C GLU A 749 -54.67 -43.15 69.37
N HIS A 750 -53.55 -42.45 69.13
CA HIS A 750 -53.41 -41.38 68.14
C HIS A 750 -52.22 -41.58 67.19
N ASP A 751 -51.66 -42.80 67.12
CA ASP A 751 -50.49 -43.14 66.29
C ASP A 751 -49.25 -42.27 66.58
N GLY A 752 -49.04 -41.88 67.84
CA GLY A 752 -47.85 -41.15 68.27
C GLY A 752 -48.13 -39.74 68.78
N TYR A 753 -47.08 -39.00 69.12
CA TYR A 753 -47.16 -37.57 69.42
C TYR A 753 -47.37 -36.78 68.13
N GLN A 754 -48.41 -35.94 68.05
CA GLN A 754 -48.50 -34.93 67.00
C GLN A 754 -47.67 -33.71 67.41
N TRP A 755 -46.43 -33.68 66.93
CA TRP A 755 -45.55 -32.52 67.12
C TRP A 755 -46.03 -31.28 66.34
N TYR A 756 -47.10 -31.40 65.54
CA TYR A 756 -47.64 -30.39 64.62
C TYR A 756 -49.11 -30.07 64.91
N TYR A 757 -49.45 -28.80 65.09
CA TYR A 757 -50.84 -28.34 65.14
C TYR A 757 -51.05 -27.10 64.26
N HIS A 758 -51.67 -27.28 63.10
CA HIS A 758 -52.23 -26.19 62.30
C HIS A 758 -53.69 -25.94 62.72
N ALA A 759 -54.20 -24.74 62.45
CA ALA A 759 -55.61 -24.39 62.69
C ALA A 759 -56.60 -25.34 61.98
N ASP A 760 -56.12 -26.03 60.93
CA ASP A 760 -56.89 -26.91 60.05
C ASP A 760 -56.64 -28.40 60.36
N SER A 761 -55.77 -28.72 61.34
CA SER A 761 -55.46 -30.09 61.74
C SER A 761 -56.68 -30.79 62.35
N ILE A 762 -57.01 -31.99 61.86
CA ILE A 762 -58.26 -32.70 62.19
C ILE A 762 -58.22 -33.35 63.59
N ASN A 763 -57.06 -33.37 64.26
CA ASN A 763 -56.89 -33.93 65.60
C ASN A 763 -56.04 -33.00 66.50
N PRO A 764 -56.46 -32.68 67.74
CA PRO A 764 -55.77 -31.69 68.60
C PRO A 764 -54.89 -32.31 69.70
N VAL A 765 -54.26 -33.48 69.50
CA VAL A 765 -53.44 -34.15 70.54
C VAL A 765 -52.05 -34.48 70.05
#